data_AF-A0A2K9EV65-F1
#
_entry.id   AF-A0A2K9EV65-F1
#
_cell.length_a   1.000
_cell.length_b   1.000
_cell.length_c   1.000
_cell.angle_alpha   90.00
_cell.angle_beta   90.00
_cell.angle_gamma   90.00
#
_symmetry.space_group_name_H-M   'P 1'
#
loop_
_entity.id
_entity.type
_entity.pdbx_description
1 polymer ?
#
loop_
_entity_poly.entity_id
_entity_poly.type
_entity_poly.pdbx_seq_one_letter_code
_entity_poly.pdbx_strand_id
1 'polypeptide(L)'
;MTPPSAPPPSAAAARLPAGRFADRLYGGRDDIDTVFRKLELMTSVGATIGAVEQLATAETLADDGLFAWPVMRLRAPMWWRRAGEERLEKVFGYPGIVGLVQTRALTGLGLLLPGATRAQRGVLAATMCGTAHGLHTRMGGFGLDGSDHLTFVNYAVSAAEKAFGHDPRAREMLVRFLAAQVCMAYFTSGAAKLISPVWRDGTAIPEIFRTSTFGDPLFYRAVRDRPWLAKSVAWATILGEMAFPLVLVAPKPVARGILASGTAFHLGNARFMGLNRFVWSYCSTYPALAHVSRSLGPRARTAAPAASPASHAATAGRLLRAAAGPRGAAAVTAGAGLALLAGAAVRQAGRARDARLRRDAPGELLTVAGRTLHVLPRNSAADGPSVVFENGLAAPATQWGWVQRGLDPRTPSAAYDRPGIGWSDAADRPQGPDEAADVLAETLRTLGLKPPYVLVGHSIGGLLVRTFARRHPELTGGLVFVDATHPEQFVRSPRQREALPWIRQRMTTTGLQAALGLLRYSSRPQQMSGLPAPLGEATARIVRRPRLWRTAREELAESQRTWCPDARQPLPATDTPVAVVTAGETVRSDPLHAEFQRELALLSTVSRHDVVEEAGHESLVLDEAHAAHVVRAVEWARMRAAKGAAPVVTLKAGKAKPAPDSA
;
A
#
# COMPACT_ATOMS: atom_id res chain seq x y z
N MET A 1 36.82 -66.78 40.88
CA MET A 1 37.42 -66.16 39.68
C MET A 1 36.40 -66.26 38.55
N THR A 2 35.63 -65.20 38.39
CA THR A 2 34.56 -65.04 37.39
C THR A 2 35.11 -64.24 36.20
N PRO A 3 34.87 -64.65 34.95
CA PRO A 3 35.38 -63.96 33.77
C PRO A 3 34.58 -62.66 33.48
N PRO A 4 35.17 -61.68 32.78
CA PRO A 4 34.65 -60.32 32.68
C PRO A 4 33.45 -60.20 31.73
N SER A 5 32.53 -59.31 32.11
CA SER A 5 31.28 -58.95 31.44
C SER A 5 31.49 -58.28 30.08
N ALA A 6 30.72 -58.70 29.08
CA ALA A 6 30.62 -58.05 27.77
C ALA A 6 30.02 -56.63 27.85
N PRO A 7 30.43 -55.69 26.98
CA PRO A 7 29.86 -54.34 26.95
C PRO A 7 28.45 -54.33 26.34
N PRO A 8 27.58 -53.37 26.71
CA PRO A 8 26.21 -53.30 26.22
C PRO A 8 26.15 -52.85 24.75
N PRO A 9 25.10 -53.23 24.00
CA PRO A 9 24.95 -52.84 22.60
C PRO A 9 24.73 -51.33 22.47
N SER A 10 25.51 -50.73 21.57
CA SER A 10 25.40 -49.34 21.12
C SER A 10 23.97 -49.03 20.65
N ALA A 11 23.36 -48.02 21.26
CA ALA A 11 22.08 -47.45 20.84
C ALA A 11 22.23 -46.82 19.45
N ALA A 12 21.74 -47.52 18.42
CA ALA A 12 21.56 -46.98 17.10
C ALA A 12 20.49 -45.87 17.14
N ALA A 13 20.93 -44.63 17.34
CA ALA A 13 20.09 -43.46 17.20
C ALA A 13 19.57 -43.39 15.75
N ALA A 14 18.28 -43.61 15.58
CA ALA A 14 17.56 -43.43 14.32
C ALA A 14 17.77 -41.99 13.81
N ARG A 15 18.64 -41.84 12.80
CA ARG A 15 18.81 -40.57 12.08
C ARG A 15 17.53 -40.30 11.29
N LEU A 16 16.88 -39.17 11.59
CA LEU A 16 15.69 -38.70 10.89
C LEU A 16 15.93 -38.62 9.36
N PRO A 17 14.95 -39.03 8.52
CA PRO A 17 15.11 -39.19 7.07
C PRO A 17 15.26 -37.89 6.25
N ALA A 18 15.11 -36.71 6.85
CA ALA A 18 15.12 -35.43 6.14
C ALA A 18 16.46 -35.10 5.42
N GLY A 19 17.59 -35.56 5.96
CA GLY A 19 18.92 -35.30 5.37
C GLY A 19 19.14 -35.98 4.00
N ARG A 20 18.56 -37.16 3.78
CA ARG A 20 18.71 -37.91 2.51
C ARG A 20 17.90 -37.31 1.37
N PHE A 21 16.83 -36.59 1.66
CA PHE A 21 15.95 -35.98 0.66
C PHE A 21 16.55 -34.69 0.07
N ALA A 22 17.04 -33.79 0.94
CA ALA A 22 17.70 -32.57 0.51
C ALA A 22 19.00 -32.83 -0.28
N ASP A 23 19.76 -33.87 0.09
CA ASP A 23 20.98 -34.25 -0.64
C ASP A 23 20.69 -34.80 -2.04
N ARG A 24 19.58 -35.51 -2.26
CA ARG A 24 19.18 -35.95 -3.61
C ARG A 24 18.66 -34.81 -4.49
N LEU A 25 17.93 -33.85 -3.91
CA LEU A 25 17.37 -32.73 -4.66
C LEU A 25 18.40 -31.63 -4.96
N TYR A 26 19.29 -31.32 -4.00
CA TYR A 26 20.16 -30.15 -4.02
C TYR A 26 21.66 -30.46 -3.81
N GLY A 27 22.05 -31.74 -3.68
CA GLY A 27 23.42 -32.15 -3.37
C GLY A 27 24.32 -32.47 -4.57
N GLY A 28 23.74 -32.63 -5.78
CA GLY A 28 24.46 -33.00 -7.01
C GLY A 28 25.22 -31.84 -7.68
N ARG A 29 26.21 -32.17 -8.53
CA ARG A 29 26.81 -31.20 -9.47
C ARG A 29 25.87 -31.02 -10.67
N ASP A 30 24.73 -30.38 -10.43
CA ASP A 30 23.77 -30.13 -11.51
C ASP A 30 24.38 -29.14 -12.52
N ASP A 31 24.50 -29.56 -13.77
CA ASP A 31 24.75 -28.67 -14.90
C ASP A 31 23.53 -27.76 -15.17
N ILE A 32 23.69 -26.73 -16.00
CA ILE A 32 22.62 -25.78 -16.31
C ILE A 32 21.40 -26.53 -16.91
N ASP A 33 21.64 -27.56 -17.73
CA ASP A 33 20.58 -28.38 -18.29
C ASP A 33 19.76 -29.10 -17.21
N THR A 34 20.40 -29.63 -16.16
CA THR A 34 19.72 -30.25 -15.01
C THR A 34 18.91 -29.23 -14.23
N VAL A 35 19.42 -28.01 -14.05
CA VAL A 35 18.69 -26.92 -13.38
C VAL A 35 17.38 -26.63 -14.12
N PHE A 36 17.43 -26.45 -15.44
CA PHE A 36 16.24 -26.16 -16.24
C PHE A 36 15.28 -27.36 -16.34
N ARG A 37 15.78 -28.59 -16.42
CA ARG A 37 14.92 -29.78 -16.38
C ARG A 37 14.13 -29.87 -15.06
N LYS A 38 14.79 -29.64 -13.92
CA LYS A 38 14.12 -29.64 -12.60
C LYS A 38 13.13 -28.49 -12.46
N LEU A 39 13.51 -27.29 -12.92
CA LEU A 39 12.63 -26.11 -12.94
C LEU A 39 11.34 -26.40 -13.71
N GLU A 40 11.45 -26.92 -14.94
CA GLU A 40 10.30 -27.24 -15.79
C GLU A 40 9.44 -28.34 -15.21
N LEU A 41 10.06 -29.44 -14.75
CA LEU A 41 9.33 -30.56 -14.15
C LEU A 41 8.48 -30.08 -12.97
N MET A 42 9.10 -29.42 -12.00
CA MET A 42 8.42 -29.00 -10.77
C MET A 42 7.36 -27.92 -11.04
N THR A 43 7.67 -26.95 -11.92
CA THR A 43 6.70 -25.89 -12.26
C THR A 43 5.51 -26.47 -13.03
N SER A 44 5.73 -27.42 -13.95
CA SER A 44 4.67 -28.05 -14.73
C SER A 44 3.78 -28.99 -13.93
N VAL A 45 4.31 -29.70 -12.94
CA VAL A 45 3.45 -30.46 -12.01
C VAL A 45 2.44 -29.53 -11.33
N GLY A 46 2.92 -28.45 -10.72
CA GLY A 46 2.04 -27.49 -10.06
C GLY A 46 1.06 -26.79 -10.99
N ALA A 47 1.53 -26.38 -12.19
CA ALA A 47 0.68 -25.70 -13.16
C ALA A 47 -0.40 -26.62 -13.77
N THR A 48 -0.10 -27.90 -13.98
CA THR A 48 -1.09 -28.89 -14.43
C THR A 48 -2.14 -29.16 -13.36
N ILE A 49 -1.74 -29.36 -12.10
CA ILE A 49 -2.69 -29.53 -10.99
C ILE A 49 -3.62 -28.32 -10.91
N GLY A 50 -3.06 -27.11 -10.89
CA GLY A 50 -3.86 -25.87 -10.82
C GLY A 50 -4.76 -25.66 -12.04
N ALA A 51 -4.34 -26.07 -13.23
CA ALA A 51 -5.19 -26.01 -14.42
C ALA A 51 -6.36 -27.01 -14.33
N VAL A 52 -6.13 -28.22 -13.83
CA VAL A 52 -7.20 -29.22 -13.62
C VAL A 52 -8.17 -28.76 -12.54
N GLU A 53 -7.69 -28.19 -11.44
CA GLU A 53 -8.53 -27.58 -10.39
C GLU A 53 -9.41 -26.47 -10.97
N GLN A 54 -8.84 -25.56 -11.78
CA GLN A 54 -9.61 -24.51 -12.46
C GLN A 54 -10.65 -25.05 -13.44
N LEU A 55 -10.37 -26.16 -14.13
CA LEU A 55 -11.35 -26.82 -14.99
C LEU A 55 -12.47 -27.47 -14.17
N ALA A 56 -12.14 -28.07 -13.02
CA ALA A 56 -13.13 -28.64 -12.11
C ALA A 56 -14.06 -27.57 -11.52
N THR A 57 -13.59 -26.33 -11.38
CA THR A 57 -14.38 -25.19 -10.91
C THR A 57 -14.64 -24.17 -12.02
N ALA A 58 -14.75 -24.61 -13.27
CA ALA A 58 -14.86 -23.71 -14.43
C ALA A 58 -16.09 -22.78 -14.39
N GLU A 59 -17.15 -23.17 -13.66
CA GLU A 59 -18.33 -22.33 -13.40
C GLU A 59 -17.97 -20.99 -12.73
N THR A 60 -16.90 -20.95 -11.92
CA THR A 60 -16.43 -19.70 -11.30
C THR A 60 -15.91 -18.70 -12.33
N LEU A 61 -15.58 -19.16 -13.54
CA LEU A 61 -15.12 -18.37 -14.67
C LEU A 61 -16.25 -18.01 -15.65
N ALA A 62 -17.48 -18.47 -15.43
CA ALA A 62 -18.64 -18.10 -16.24
C ALA A 62 -18.91 -16.60 -16.18
N ASP A 63 -19.64 -16.07 -17.17
CA ASP A 63 -19.90 -14.63 -17.28
C ASP A 63 -20.86 -14.10 -16.20
N ASP A 64 -21.51 -14.98 -15.45
CA ASP A 64 -22.29 -14.75 -14.23
C ASP A 64 -21.60 -15.29 -12.96
N GLY A 65 -20.42 -15.90 -13.10
CA GLY A 65 -19.64 -16.48 -12.02
C GLY A 65 -18.82 -15.46 -11.21
N LEU A 66 -18.14 -15.95 -10.18
CA LEU A 66 -17.33 -15.12 -9.26
C LEU A 66 -16.29 -14.26 -9.98
N PHE A 67 -15.71 -14.77 -11.06
CA PHE A 67 -14.70 -14.11 -11.89
C PHE A 67 -15.23 -13.78 -13.30
N ALA A 68 -16.49 -13.33 -13.36
CA ALA A 68 -17.18 -12.90 -14.57
C ALA A 68 -16.37 -11.91 -15.41
N TRP A 69 -16.16 -12.24 -16.69
CA TRP A 69 -15.44 -11.36 -17.62
C TRP A 69 -16.10 -9.99 -17.81
N PRO A 70 -17.45 -9.87 -17.90
CA PRO A 70 -18.11 -8.57 -17.99
C PRO A 70 -17.77 -7.60 -16.85
N VAL A 71 -17.50 -8.13 -15.66
CA VAL A 71 -17.10 -7.34 -14.48
C VAL A 71 -15.59 -7.07 -14.49
N MET A 72 -14.78 -8.11 -14.72
CA MET A 72 -13.31 -7.96 -14.68
C MET A 72 -12.79 -6.98 -15.75
N ARG A 73 -13.40 -6.96 -16.95
CA ARG A 73 -13.00 -6.05 -18.04
C ARG A 73 -13.22 -4.57 -17.71
N LEU A 74 -14.09 -4.21 -16.76
CA LEU A 74 -14.27 -2.81 -16.36
C LEU A 74 -12.98 -2.20 -15.80
N ARG A 75 -12.08 -3.05 -15.27
CA ARG A 75 -10.77 -2.65 -14.73
C ARG A 75 -9.64 -2.60 -15.77
N ALA A 76 -9.93 -2.99 -17.01
CA ALA A 76 -8.96 -2.95 -18.10
C ALA A 76 -8.52 -1.51 -18.39
N PRO A 77 -7.20 -1.21 -18.51
CA PRO A 77 -6.71 0.10 -18.92
C PRO A 77 -7.38 0.62 -20.20
N MET A 78 -7.60 1.95 -20.29
CA MET A 78 -8.32 2.58 -21.42
C MET A 78 -7.72 2.31 -22.81
N TRP A 79 -6.40 2.10 -22.93
CA TRP A 79 -5.75 1.79 -24.21
C TRP A 79 -6.13 0.40 -24.74
N TRP A 80 -6.67 -0.46 -23.89
CA TRP A 80 -7.17 -1.79 -24.25
C TRP A 80 -8.55 -1.74 -24.92
N ARG A 81 -9.31 -0.65 -24.69
CA ARG A 81 -10.65 -0.41 -25.25
C ARG A 81 -10.64 0.12 -26.70
N ARG A 82 -9.47 0.34 -27.30
CA ARG A 82 -9.36 1.06 -28.60
C ARG A 82 -9.00 0.20 -29.82
N ALA A 83 -8.69 -1.10 -29.66
CA ALA A 83 -8.64 -2.07 -30.76
C ALA A 83 -8.49 -3.50 -30.21
N GLY A 84 -9.29 -4.46 -30.71
CA GLY A 84 -9.15 -5.90 -30.38
C GLY A 84 -10.11 -6.46 -29.34
N GLU A 85 -11.09 -5.68 -28.89
CA GLU A 85 -12.06 -6.06 -27.85
C GLU A 85 -12.83 -7.35 -28.21
N GLU A 86 -13.34 -7.48 -29.44
CA GLU A 86 -14.06 -8.68 -29.89
C GLU A 86 -13.19 -9.95 -29.89
N ARG A 87 -11.90 -9.85 -30.25
CA ARG A 87 -10.99 -11.01 -30.27
C ARG A 87 -10.65 -11.45 -28.85
N LEU A 88 -10.50 -10.50 -27.94
CA LEU A 88 -10.23 -10.77 -26.54
C LEU A 88 -11.47 -11.29 -25.83
N GLU A 89 -12.65 -10.82 -26.19
CA GLU A 89 -13.93 -11.34 -25.69
C GLU A 89 -14.11 -12.82 -26.06
N LYS A 90 -13.70 -13.22 -27.27
CA LYS A 90 -13.69 -14.65 -27.66
C LYS A 90 -12.73 -15.53 -26.84
N VAL A 91 -11.64 -14.97 -26.32
CA VAL A 91 -10.61 -15.73 -25.58
C VAL A 91 -10.84 -15.67 -24.06
N PHE A 92 -11.30 -14.53 -23.53
CA PHE A 92 -11.45 -14.29 -22.10
C PHE A 92 -12.90 -14.38 -21.61
N GLY A 93 -13.89 -14.22 -22.48
CA GLY A 93 -15.28 -14.53 -22.18
C GLY A 93 -15.50 -16.03 -22.04
N TYR A 94 -16.61 -16.42 -21.43
CA TYR A 94 -17.00 -17.82 -21.34
C TYR A 94 -17.67 -18.29 -22.65
N PRO A 95 -17.38 -19.49 -23.20
CA PRO A 95 -16.48 -20.53 -22.68
C PRO A 95 -15.02 -20.42 -23.17
N GLY A 96 -14.63 -19.38 -23.90
CA GLY A 96 -13.27 -19.23 -24.46
C GLY A 96 -12.14 -19.36 -23.44
N ILE A 97 -12.37 -18.85 -22.22
CA ILE A 97 -11.43 -18.99 -21.11
C ILE A 97 -11.16 -20.45 -20.73
N VAL A 98 -12.15 -21.34 -20.86
CA VAL A 98 -12.00 -22.77 -20.62
C VAL A 98 -10.99 -23.36 -21.61
N GLY A 99 -11.04 -22.94 -22.88
CA GLY A 99 -10.07 -23.34 -23.90
C GLY A 99 -8.64 -22.89 -23.57
N LEU A 100 -8.47 -21.71 -22.97
CA LEU A 100 -7.16 -21.24 -22.49
C LEU A 100 -6.64 -22.11 -21.33
N VAL A 101 -7.50 -22.47 -20.36
CA VAL A 101 -7.13 -23.35 -19.25
C VAL A 101 -6.85 -24.79 -19.71
N GLN A 102 -7.63 -25.31 -20.68
CA GLN A 102 -7.37 -26.61 -21.31
C GLN A 102 -6.01 -26.62 -22.03
N THR A 103 -5.71 -25.56 -22.79
CA THR A 103 -4.40 -25.39 -23.44
C THR A 103 -3.28 -25.44 -22.41
N ARG A 104 -3.45 -24.75 -21.28
CA ARG A 104 -2.50 -24.77 -20.17
C ARG A 104 -2.33 -26.18 -19.58
N ALA A 105 -3.42 -26.91 -19.33
CA ALA A 105 -3.37 -28.27 -18.79
C ALA A 105 -2.62 -29.23 -19.73
N LEU A 106 -2.97 -29.24 -21.02
CA LEU A 106 -2.34 -30.06 -22.05
C LEU A 106 -0.85 -29.72 -22.24
N THR A 107 -0.52 -28.43 -22.25
CA THR A 107 0.86 -27.97 -22.39
C THR A 107 1.70 -28.34 -21.17
N GLY A 108 1.13 -28.20 -19.96
CA GLY A 108 1.76 -28.64 -18.73
C GLY A 108 2.06 -30.14 -18.73
N LEU A 109 1.08 -30.98 -19.13
CA LEU A 109 1.28 -32.42 -19.32
C LEU A 109 2.37 -32.72 -20.36
N GLY A 110 2.38 -32.00 -21.48
CA GLY A 110 3.41 -32.14 -22.52
C GLY A 110 4.83 -31.88 -22.01
N LEU A 111 5.01 -30.94 -21.07
CA LEU A 111 6.31 -30.67 -20.43
C LEU A 111 6.75 -31.76 -19.43
N LEU A 112 5.82 -32.59 -18.95
CA LEU A 112 6.08 -33.73 -18.07
C LEU A 112 6.46 -34.99 -18.86
N LEU A 113 6.07 -35.08 -20.14
CA LEU A 113 6.37 -36.24 -20.98
C LEU A 113 7.88 -36.30 -21.33
N PRO A 114 8.50 -37.49 -21.24
CA PRO A 114 9.86 -37.68 -21.72
C PRO A 114 9.92 -37.61 -23.26
N GLY A 115 11.09 -37.26 -23.81
CA GLY A 115 11.35 -37.35 -25.26
C GLY A 115 11.10 -36.08 -26.09
N ALA A 116 10.54 -35.01 -25.51
CA ALA A 116 10.41 -33.73 -26.22
C ALA A 116 11.77 -33.08 -26.53
N THR A 117 11.95 -32.63 -27.77
CA THR A 117 13.15 -31.90 -28.20
C THR A 117 13.23 -30.53 -27.51
N ARG A 118 14.42 -29.91 -27.53
CA ARG A 118 14.63 -28.55 -26.98
C ARG A 118 13.68 -27.53 -27.60
N ALA A 119 13.47 -27.60 -28.93
CA ALA A 119 12.57 -26.71 -29.65
C ALA A 119 11.12 -26.91 -29.20
N GLN A 120 10.65 -28.16 -29.09
CA GLN A 120 9.31 -28.47 -28.60
C GLN A 120 9.09 -27.98 -27.17
N ARG A 121 10.05 -28.21 -26.26
CA ARG A 121 9.99 -27.67 -24.88
C ARG A 121 9.96 -26.14 -24.87
N GLY A 122 10.65 -25.48 -25.81
CA GLY A 122 10.62 -24.03 -25.98
C GLY A 122 9.22 -23.51 -26.35
N VAL A 123 8.57 -24.16 -27.32
CA VAL A 123 7.18 -23.83 -27.70
C VAL A 123 6.24 -24.06 -26.52
N LEU A 124 6.34 -25.20 -25.84
CA LEU A 124 5.48 -25.51 -24.69
C LEU A 124 5.68 -24.50 -23.54
N ALA A 125 6.93 -24.14 -23.22
CA ALA A 125 7.23 -23.13 -22.20
C ALA A 125 6.69 -21.74 -22.58
N ALA A 126 6.81 -21.35 -23.86
CA ALA A 126 6.25 -20.10 -24.36
C ALA A 126 4.72 -20.09 -24.29
N THR A 127 4.06 -21.20 -24.61
CA THR A 127 2.61 -21.36 -24.46
C THR A 127 2.17 -21.30 -22.98
N MET A 128 2.92 -21.91 -22.05
CA MET A 128 2.65 -21.78 -20.61
C MET A 128 2.81 -20.34 -20.12
N CYS A 129 3.79 -19.61 -20.64
CA CYS A 129 4.00 -18.19 -20.37
C CYS A 129 2.83 -17.34 -20.89
N GLY A 130 2.41 -17.56 -22.14
CA GLY A 130 1.29 -16.85 -22.78
C GLY A 130 -0.05 -17.11 -22.07
N THR A 131 -0.35 -18.37 -21.72
CA THR A 131 -1.57 -18.70 -20.96
C THR A 131 -1.55 -18.13 -19.55
N ALA A 132 -0.40 -18.13 -18.85
CA ALA A 132 -0.27 -17.46 -17.55
C ALA A 132 -0.50 -15.95 -17.67
N HIS A 133 0.06 -15.31 -18.69
CA HIS A 133 -0.18 -13.90 -18.96
C HIS A 133 -1.66 -13.63 -19.26
N GLY A 134 -2.31 -14.47 -20.07
CA GLY A 134 -3.74 -14.36 -20.37
C GLY A 134 -4.61 -14.44 -19.11
N LEU A 135 -4.33 -15.37 -18.19
CA LEU A 135 -5.04 -15.46 -16.90
C LEU A 135 -4.80 -14.23 -16.02
N HIS A 136 -3.55 -13.76 -15.91
CA HIS A 136 -3.23 -12.52 -15.18
C HIS A 136 -4.01 -11.31 -15.69
N THR A 137 -4.03 -11.20 -17.01
CA THR A 137 -4.70 -10.15 -17.76
C THR A 137 -6.21 -10.21 -17.56
N ARG A 138 -6.83 -11.39 -17.62
CA ARG A 138 -8.26 -11.58 -17.41
C ARG A 138 -8.70 -11.29 -15.97
N MET A 139 -7.97 -11.81 -14.99
CA MET A 139 -8.41 -11.81 -13.59
C MET A 139 -8.10 -10.51 -12.85
N GLY A 140 -7.37 -9.58 -13.46
CA GLY A 140 -7.12 -8.24 -12.91
C GLY A 140 -6.42 -8.24 -11.54
N GLY A 141 -5.72 -9.32 -11.20
CA GLY A 141 -5.07 -9.56 -9.91
C GLY A 141 -5.92 -10.25 -8.84
N PHE A 142 -7.20 -10.55 -9.09
CA PHE A 142 -8.04 -11.33 -8.16
C PHE A 142 -7.87 -12.83 -8.39
N GLY A 143 -7.88 -13.63 -7.32
CA GLY A 143 -7.68 -15.08 -7.40
C GLY A 143 -6.25 -15.50 -7.77
N LEU A 144 -5.35 -14.54 -8.01
CA LEU A 144 -3.94 -14.77 -8.32
C LEU A 144 -3.06 -14.28 -7.17
N ASP A 145 -1.94 -14.95 -6.97
CA ASP A 145 -1.02 -14.65 -5.88
C ASP A 145 0.46 -14.68 -6.34
N GLY A 146 1.39 -14.55 -5.38
CA GLY A 146 2.82 -14.56 -5.68
C GLY A 146 3.33 -15.84 -6.33
N SER A 147 2.65 -16.98 -6.16
CA SER A 147 2.98 -18.24 -6.83
C SER A 147 2.68 -18.21 -8.33
N ASP A 148 1.62 -17.52 -8.75
CA ASP A 148 1.27 -17.35 -10.17
C ASP A 148 2.29 -16.44 -10.87
N HIS A 149 2.68 -15.34 -10.24
CA HIS A 149 3.74 -14.46 -10.74
C HIS A 149 5.07 -15.20 -10.90
N LEU A 150 5.47 -15.99 -9.90
CA LEU A 150 6.72 -16.74 -9.98
C LEU A 150 6.65 -17.86 -11.02
N THR A 151 5.48 -18.50 -11.18
CA THR A 151 5.24 -19.49 -12.24
C THR A 151 5.37 -18.86 -13.62
N PHE A 152 4.84 -17.66 -13.83
CA PHE A 152 5.04 -16.91 -15.07
C PHE A 152 6.53 -16.65 -15.33
N VAL A 153 7.28 -16.18 -14.31
CA VAL A 153 8.73 -15.97 -14.40
C VAL A 153 9.46 -17.27 -14.77
N ASN A 154 9.13 -18.40 -14.13
CA ASN A 154 9.75 -19.69 -14.39
C ASN A 154 9.60 -20.10 -15.87
N TYR A 155 8.40 -19.94 -16.45
CA TYR A 155 8.15 -20.27 -17.85
C TYR A 155 8.78 -19.26 -18.81
N ALA A 156 8.77 -17.97 -18.50
CA ALA A 156 9.43 -16.96 -19.31
C ALA A 156 10.94 -17.19 -19.39
N VAL A 157 11.59 -17.47 -18.25
CA VAL A 157 13.02 -17.80 -18.17
C VAL A 157 13.31 -19.12 -18.86
N SER A 158 12.43 -20.13 -18.73
CA SER A 158 12.59 -21.38 -19.46
C SER A 158 12.49 -21.19 -20.98
N ALA A 159 11.47 -20.46 -21.47
CA ALA A 159 11.31 -20.17 -22.89
C ALA A 159 12.51 -19.39 -23.45
N ALA A 160 12.97 -18.36 -22.73
CA ALA A 160 14.16 -17.60 -23.08
C ALA A 160 15.41 -18.49 -23.14
N GLU A 161 15.56 -19.44 -22.21
CA GLU A 161 16.69 -20.36 -22.23
C GLU A 161 16.71 -21.26 -23.47
N LYS A 162 15.54 -21.62 -24.02
CA LYS A 162 15.47 -22.41 -25.26
C LYS A 162 15.81 -21.52 -26.46
N ALA A 163 15.31 -20.29 -26.48
CA ALA A 163 15.60 -19.30 -27.53
C ALA A 163 17.10 -18.94 -27.60
N PHE A 164 17.77 -18.77 -26.46
CA PHE A 164 19.19 -18.47 -26.36
C PHE A 164 20.05 -19.71 -26.07
N GLY A 165 19.59 -20.90 -26.48
CA GLY A 165 20.20 -22.16 -26.06
C GLY A 165 21.65 -22.38 -26.51
N HIS A 166 22.08 -21.66 -27.55
CA HIS A 166 23.44 -21.72 -28.09
C HIS A 166 24.43 -20.82 -27.35
N ASP A 167 23.97 -19.88 -26.50
CA ASP A 167 24.84 -18.95 -25.77
C ASP A 167 24.94 -19.35 -24.28
N PRO A 168 26.07 -19.95 -23.85
CA PRO A 168 26.27 -20.31 -22.45
C PRO A 168 26.19 -19.14 -21.47
N ARG A 169 26.57 -17.92 -21.91
CA ARG A 169 26.53 -16.71 -21.06
C ARG A 169 25.09 -16.28 -20.83
N ALA A 170 24.26 -16.26 -21.88
CA ALA A 170 22.84 -15.97 -21.76
C ALA A 170 22.14 -16.95 -20.82
N ARG A 171 22.43 -18.25 -20.94
CA ARG A 171 21.85 -19.30 -20.07
C ARG A 171 22.27 -19.13 -18.61
N GLU A 172 23.55 -18.83 -18.36
CA GLU A 172 24.05 -18.52 -17.01
C GLU A 172 23.39 -17.26 -16.42
N MET A 173 23.18 -16.21 -17.22
CA MET A 173 22.47 -15.01 -16.81
C MET A 173 21.01 -15.29 -16.44
N LEU A 174 20.32 -16.17 -17.18
CA LEU A 174 18.95 -16.57 -16.90
C LEU A 174 18.84 -17.33 -15.55
N VAL A 175 19.80 -18.20 -15.24
CA VAL A 175 19.86 -18.88 -13.92
C VAL A 175 20.11 -17.88 -12.79
N ARG A 176 21.02 -16.92 -12.99
CA ARG A 176 21.28 -15.84 -12.01
C ARG A 176 20.10 -14.92 -11.82
N PHE A 177 19.40 -14.59 -12.91
CA PHE A 177 18.17 -13.83 -12.85
C PHE A 177 17.13 -14.56 -12.01
N LEU A 178 16.91 -15.85 -12.23
CA LEU A 178 15.96 -16.64 -11.44
C LEU A 178 16.33 -16.67 -9.95
N ALA A 179 17.61 -16.88 -9.63
CA ALA A 179 18.12 -16.84 -8.26
C ALA A 179 17.92 -15.46 -7.60
N ALA A 180 18.15 -14.38 -8.34
CA ALA A 180 17.92 -13.01 -7.86
C ALA A 180 16.42 -12.73 -7.64
N GLN A 181 15.55 -13.16 -8.57
CA GLN A 181 14.10 -12.97 -8.48
C GLN A 181 13.53 -13.64 -7.22
N VAL A 182 13.90 -14.90 -6.96
CA VAL A 182 13.39 -15.58 -5.76
C VAL A 182 13.96 -14.97 -4.47
N CYS A 183 15.24 -14.59 -4.43
CA CYS A 183 15.81 -13.88 -3.27
C CYS A 183 15.10 -12.56 -3.00
N MET A 184 14.81 -11.79 -4.05
CA MET A 184 14.05 -10.55 -3.96
C MET A 184 12.62 -10.82 -3.47
N ALA A 185 11.95 -11.86 -3.96
CA ALA A 185 10.59 -12.22 -3.54
C ALA A 185 10.51 -12.52 -2.03
N TYR A 186 11.40 -13.36 -1.49
CA TYR A 186 11.45 -13.60 -0.04
C TYR A 186 11.80 -12.33 0.73
N PHE A 187 12.86 -11.61 0.33
CA PHE A 187 13.33 -10.45 1.07
C PHE A 187 12.26 -9.34 1.15
N THR A 188 11.60 -9.06 0.03
CA THR A 188 10.53 -8.04 -0.03
C THR A 188 9.31 -8.45 0.79
N SER A 189 8.93 -9.73 0.77
CA SER A 189 7.89 -10.30 1.63
C SER A 189 8.23 -10.10 3.12
N GLY A 190 9.45 -10.43 3.52
CA GLY A 190 9.92 -10.27 4.90
C GLY A 190 10.02 -8.81 5.33
N ALA A 191 10.50 -7.92 4.45
CA ALA A 191 10.56 -6.48 4.70
C ALA A 191 9.16 -5.86 4.86
N ALA A 192 8.19 -6.28 4.05
CA ALA A 192 6.81 -5.83 4.18
C ALA A 192 6.21 -6.22 5.55
N LYS A 193 6.51 -7.43 6.03
CA LYS A 193 6.12 -7.89 7.36
C LYS A 193 6.87 -7.16 8.48
N LEU A 194 8.16 -6.89 8.32
CA LEU A 194 8.95 -6.13 9.30
C LEU A 194 8.38 -4.71 9.52
N ILE A 195 7.92 -4.05 8.46
CA ILE A 195 7.34 -2.70 8.56
C ILE A 195 5.94 -2.73 9.19
N SER A 196 5.22 -3.86 9.08
CA SER A 196 3.87 -4.02 9.62
C SER A 196 3.86 -4.17 11.15
N PRO A 197 3.15 -3.32 11.90
CA PRO A 197 3.02 -3.46 13.36
C PRO A 197 2.37 -4.80 13.77
N VAL A 198 1.34 -5.21 13.04
CA VAL A 198 0.53 -6.43 13.25
C VAL A 198 1.37 -7.71 13.11
N TRP A 199 2.40 -7.68 12.26
CA TRP A 199 3.37 -8.77 12.18
C TRP A 199 4.41 -8.73 13.31
N ARG A 200 4.86 -7.54 13.73
CA ARG A 200 5.86 -7.40 14.79
C ARG A 200 5.33 -7.73 16.18
N ASP A 201 4.06 -7.45 16.46
CA ASP A 201 3.40 -7.83 17.73
C ASP A 201 2.89 -9.28 17.73
N GLY A 202 2.74 -9.89 16.54
CA GLY A 202 2.33 -11.28 16.36
C GLY A 202 0.84 -11.48 16.07
N THR A 203 0.03 -10.41 16.09
CA THR A 203 -1.43 -10.45 15.86
C THR A 203 -1.79 -10.97 14.47
N ALA A 204 -0.91 -10.80 13.48
CA ALA A 204 -1.14 -11.26 12.10
C ALA A 204 -1.37 -12.77 12.02
N ILE A 205 -0.71 -13.57 12.88
CA ILE A 205 -0.80 -15.02 12.85
C ILE A 205 -2.22 -15.51 13.19
N PRO A 206 -2.78 -15.25 14.38
CA PRO A 206 -4.15 -15.64 14.67
C PRO A 206 -5.17 -15.00 13.72
N GLU A 207 -4.94 -13.77 13.23
CA GLU A 207 -5.84 -13.13 12.27
C GLU A 207 -5.87 -13.80 10.89
N ILE A 208 -4.76 -14.37 10.43
CA ILE A 208 -4.73 -15.17 9.20
C ILE A 208 -5.44 -16.50 9.43
N PHE A 209 -5.07 -17.18 10.53
CA PHE A 209 -5.55 -18.54 10.78
C PHE A 209 -7.01 -18.62 11.24
N ARG A 210 -7.65 -17.50 11.64
CA ARG A 210 -9.10 -17.44 11.91
C ARG A 210 -9.97 -17.42 10.64
N THR A 211 -9.39 -17.13 9.46
CA THR A 211 -10.16 -16.95 8.22
C THR A 211 -10.66 -18.29 7.67
N SER A 212 -11.79 -18.27 6.97
CA SER A 212 -12.28 -19.45 6.23
C SER A 212 -11.47 -19.75 4.97
N THR A 213 -10.79 -18.74 4.41
CA THR A 213 -10.05 -18.87 3.15
C THR A 213 -8.65 -19.47 3.31
N PHE A 214 -7.90 -19.06 4.34
CA PHE A 214 -6.51 -19.47 4.55
C PHE A 214 -6.25 -20.06 5.94
N GLY A 215 -7.28 -20.26 6.76
CA GLY A 215 -7.14 -20.68 8.14
C GLY A 215 -7.19 -22.19 8.36
N ASP A 216 -6.54 -22.63 9.44
CA ASP A 216 -6.64 -23.99 9.96
C ASP A 216 -7.19 -23.90 11.40
N PRO A 217 -8.37 -24.48 11.69
CA PRO A 217 -9.02 -24.36 12.99
C PRO A 217 -8.23 -24.94 14.16
N LEU A 218 -7.34 -25.91 13.91
CA LEU A 218 -6.50 -26.50 14.95
C LEU A 218 -5.33 -25.57 15.26
N PHE A 219 -4.68 -25.05 14.22
CA PHE A 219 -3.59 -24.11 14.36
C PHE A 219 -4.05 -22.79 15.00
N TYR A 220 -5.22 -22.26 14.57
CA TYR A 220 -5.82 -21.08 15.19
C TYR A 220 -6.03 -21.27 16.70
N ARG A 221 -6.63 -22.39 17.11
CA ARG A 221 -6.78 -22.72 18.55
C ARG A 221 -5.44 -22.81 19.28
N ALA A 222 -4.38 -23.27 18.62
CA ALA A 222 -3.06 -23.35 19.22
C ALA A 222 -2.44 -21.97 19.48
N VAL A 223 -2.62 -21.01 18.56
CA VAL A 223 -2.00 -19.67 18.65
C VAL A 223 -2.87 -18.63 19.34
N ARG A 224 -4.20 -18.76 19.31
CA ARG A 224 -5.15 -17.79 19.87
C ARG A 224 -4.89 -17.49 21.35
N ASP A 225 -4.71 -18.55 22.13
CA ASP A 225 -4.55 -18.45 23.59
C ASP A 225 -3.05 -18.39 24.00
N ARG A 226 -2.14 -18.26 23.02
CA ARG A 226 -0.68 -18.24 23.24
C ARG A 226 -0.01 -17.10 22.45
N PRO A 227 -0.08 -15.84 22.91
CA PRO A 227 0.48 -14.69 22.20
C PRO A 227 1.98 -14.80 21.92
N TRP A 228 2.73 -15.43 22.83
CA TRP A 228 4.16 -15.68 22.63
C TRP A 228 4.43 -16.57 21.42
N LEU A 229 3.60 -17.60 21.19
CA LEU A 229 3.74 -18.53 20.08
C LEU A 229 3.43 -17.83 18.76
N ALA A 230 2.34 -17.05 18.72
CA ALA A 230 1.99 -16.22 17.56
C ALA A 230 3.14 -15.26 17.20
N LYS A 231 3.69 -14.56 18.19
CA LYS A 231 4.83 -13.66 18.00
C LYS A 231 6.09 -14.38 17.54
N SER A 232 6.40 -15.56 18.08
CA SER A 232 7.53 -16.38 17.64
C SER A 232 7.39 -16.83 16.19
N VAL A 233 6.20 -17.29 15.77
CA VAL A 233 5.94 -17.68 14.37
C VAL A 233 6.07 -16.47 13.44
N ALA A 234 5.54 -15.31 13.83
CA ALA A 234 5.63 -14.08 13.06
C ALA A 234 7.09 -13.64 12.84
N TRP A 235 7.89 -13.58 13.91
CA TRP A 235 9.31 -13.21 13.82
C TRP A 235 10.15 -14.26 13.12
N ALA A 236 9.87 -15.56 13.29
CA ALA A 236 10.53 -16.62 12.53
C ALA A 236 10.30 -16.44 11.02
N THR A 237 9.08 -16.07 10.62
CA THR A 237 8.73 -15.78 9.22
C THR A 237 9.49 -14.56 8.70
N ILE A 238 9.44 -13.43 9.43
CA ILE A 238 10.15 -12.19 9.06
C ILE A 238 11.64 -12.46 8.87
N LEU A 239 12.29 -13.07 9.88
CA LEU A 239 13.72 -13.30 9.87
C LEU A 239 14.11 -14.32 8.79
N GLY A 240 13.35 -15.40 8.64
CA GLY A 240 13.60 -16.41 7.62
C GLY A 240 13.52 -15.85 6.20
N GLU A 241 12.48 -15.05 5.91
CA GLU A 241 12.30 -14.41 4.61
C GLU A 241 13.37 -13.35 4.32
N MET A 242 13.72 -12.51 5.31
CA MET A 242 14.76 -11.49 5.14
C MET A 242 16.17 -12.07 5.06
N ALA A 243 16.44 -13.18 5.74
CA ALA A 243 17.73 -13.85 5.71
C ALA A 243 17.88 -14.80 4.51
N PHE A 244 16.80 -15.11 3.79
CA PHE A 244 16.82 -16.04 2.66
C PHE A 244 17.91 -15.74 1.61
N PRO A 245 18.19 -14.48 1.20
CA PRO A 245 19.26 -14.17 0.25
C PRO A 245 20.66 -14.63 0.67
N LEU A 246 20.89 -14.88 1.97
CA LEU A 246 22.15 -15.43 2.47
C LEU A 246 22.45 -16.82 1.88
N VAL A 247 21.46 -17.54 1.36
CA VAL A 247 21.64 -18.81 0.65
C VAL A 247 22.68 -18.73 -0.49
N LEU A 248 22.83 -17.56 -1.10
CA LEU A 248 23.78 -17.33 -2.20
C LEU A 248 25.25 -17.33 -1.76
N VAL A 249 25.53 -16.99 -0.50
CA VAL A 249 26.90 -16.82 0.02
C VAL A 249 27.21 -17.74 1.21
N ALA A 250 26.19 -18.39 1.77
CA ALA A 250 26.34 -19.26 2.93
C ALA A 250 27.19 -20.51 2.62
N PRO A 251 27.90 -21.07 3.61
CA PRO A 251 28.56 -22.37 3.47
C PRO A 251 27.57 -23.45 3.01
N LYS A 252 28.02 -24.39 2.17
CA LYS A 252 27.13 -25.37 1.51
C LYS A 252 26.15 -26.10 2.45
N PRO A 253 26.54 -26.58 3.65
CA PRO A 253 25.59 -27.21 4.57
C PRO A 253 24.50 -26.24 5.05
N VAL A 254 24.88 -24.98 5.28
CA VAL A 254 23.95 -23.92 5.70
C VAL A 254 23.02 -23.54 4.56
N ALA A 255 23.54 -23.37 3.33
CA ALA A 255 22.71 -23.09 2.16
C ALA A 255 21.66 -24.19 1.91
N ARG A 256 22.05 -25.47 2.04
CA ARG A 256 21.10 -26.60 1.98
C ARG A 256 20.07 -26.55 3.10
N GLY A 257 20.49 -26.20 4.32
CA GLY A 257 19.58 -26.00 5.44
C GLY A 257 18.55 -24.90 5.18
N ILE A 258 18.97 -23.77 4.59
CA ILE A 258 18.08 -22.67 4.20
C ILE A 258 17.07 -23.13 3.14
N LEU A 259 17.53 -23.82 2.09
CA LEU A 259 16.63 -24.36 1.07
C LEU A 259 15.65 -25.38 1.66
N ALA A 260 16.11 -26.31 2.50
CA ALA A 260 15.24 -27.28 3.16
C ALA A 260 14.21 -26.61 4.07
N SER A 261 14.61 -25.56 4.81
CA SER A 261 13.70 -24.75 5.63
C SER A 261 12.67 -24.02 4.76
N GLY A 262 13.06 -23.49 3.61
CA GLY A 262 12.15 -22.85 2.68
C GLY A 262 11.14 -23.83 2.06
N THR A 263 11.58 -25.05 1.73
CA THR A 263 10.66 -26.12 1.31
C THR A 263 9.70 -26.51 2.41
N ALA A 264 10.19 -26.70 3.65
CA ALA A 264 9.35 -27.01 4.80
C ALA A 264 8.33 -25.91 5.10
N PHE A 265 8.73 -24.64 4.95
CA PHE A 265 7.84 -23.49 5.08
C PHE A 265 6.70 -23.56 4.06
N HIS A 266 6.99 -23.81 2.78
CA HIS A 266 5.94 -23.92 1.75
C HIS A 266 5.05 -25.15 1.92
N LEU A 267 5.60 -26.27 2.37
CA LEU A 267 4.79 -27.44 2.73
C LEU A 267 3.88 -27.15 3.92
N GLY A 268 4.36 -26.37 4.89
CA GLY A 268 3.55 -25.85 5.99
C GLY A 268 2.41 -24.97 5.49
N ASN A 269 2.70 -24.02 4.58
CA ASN A 269 1.67 -23.18 3.96
C ASN A 269 0.64 -24.00 3.17
N ALA A 270 1.06 -25.04 2.45
CA ALA A 270 0.15 -25.96 1.78
C ALA A 270 -0.77 -26.68 2.79
N ARG A 271 -0.22 -27.21 3.89
CA ARG A 271 -0.99 -27.95 4.88
C ARG A 271 -1.94 -27.09 5.71
N PHE A 272 -1.47 -25.93 6.18
CA PHE A 272 -2.20 -25.10 7.15
C PHE A 272 -2.96 -23.94 6.49
N MET A 273 -2.64 -23.58 5.25
CA MET A 273 -3.29 -22.45 4.56
C MET A 273 -3.87 -22.82 3.19
N GLY A 274 -3.76 -24.08 2.76
CA GLY A 274 -4.21 -24.52 1.43
C GLY A 274 -3.38 -23.94 0.27
N LEU A 275 -2.21 -23.37 0.55
CA LEU A 275 -1.38 -22.67 -0.43
C LEU A 275 -0.45 -23.62 -1.20
N ASN A 276 -1.02 -24.64 -1.84
CA ASN A 276 -0.30 -25.73 -2.51
C ASN A 276 0.62 -25.25 -3.64
N ARG A 277 0.18 -24.23 -4.39
CA ARG A 277 0.90 -23.67 -5.55
C ARG A 277 2.26 -23.08 -5.20
N PHE A 278 2.43 -22.60 -3.96
CA PHE A 278 3.71 -22.06 -3.49
C PHE A 278 4.81 -23.11 -3.41
N VAL A 279 4.47 -24.36 -3.07
CA VAL A 279 5.43 -25.47 -3.04
C VAL A 279 6.08 -25.64 -4.41
N TRP A 280 5.27 -25.72 -5.47
CA TRP A 280 5.75 -25.97 -6.82
C TRP A 280 6.49 -24.78 -7.42
N SER A 281 5.91 -23.59 -7.32
CA SER A 281 6.43 -22.37 -7.94
C SER A 281 7.75 -21.87 -7.30
N TYR A 282 7.86 -21.88 -5.97
CA TYR A 282 9.06 -21.42 -5.29
C TYR A 282 10.15 -22.49 -5.26
N CYS A 283 9.82 -23.74 -4.91
CA CYS A 283 10.84 -24.77 -4.78
C CYS A 283 11.46 -25.17 -6.14
N SER A 284 10.77 -24.95 -7.26
CA SER A 284 11.33 -25.17 -8.60
C SER A 284 12.51 -24.25 -8.92
N THR A 285 12.63 -23.12 -8.23
CA THR A 285 13.76 -22.17 -8.38
C THR A 285 14.99 -22.57 -7.55
N TYR A 286 14.85 -23.48 -6.59
CA TYR A 286 15.93 -23.84 -5.66
C TYR A 286 17.14 -24.51 -6.34
N PRO A 287 16.98 -25.32 -7.41
CA PRO A 287 18.12 -25.77 -8.22
C PRO A 287 18.95 -24.60 -8.77
N ALA A 288 18.32 -23.48 -9.18
CA ALA A 288 19.05 -22.29 -9.64
C ALA A 288 19.79 -21.60 -8.49
N LEU A 289 19.18 -21.50 -7.29
CA LEU A 289 19.86 -21.00 -6.10
C LEU A 289 21.07 -21.86 -5.72
N ALA A 290 20.91 -23.19 -5.72
CA ALA A 290 22.00 -24.12 -5.45
C ALA A 290 23.11 -24.05 -6.52
N HIS A 291 22.76 -23.74 -7.77
CA HIS A 291 23.71 -23.49 -8.84
C HIS A 291 24.52 -22.20 -8.59
N VAL A 292 23.86 -21.07 -8.35
CA VAL A 292 24.50 -19.76 -8.16
C VAL A 292 25.28 -19.70 -6.84
N SER A 293 24.77 -20.32 -5.77
CA SER A 293 25.47 -20.39 -4.47
C SER A 293 26.85 -21.03 -4.59
N ARG A 294 27.07 -21.94 -5.56
CA ARG A 294 28.39 -22.54 -5.82
C ARG A 294 29.41 -21.55 -6.39
N SER A 295 28.97 -20.57 -7.18
CA SER A 295 29.88 -19.60 -7.82
C SER A 295 30.20 -18.42 -6.91
N LEU A 296 29.32 -18.08 -5.96
CA LEU A 296 29.48 -16.95 -5.04
C LEU A 296 29.93 -17.33 -3.63
N GLY A 297 29.72 -18.58 -3.19
CA GLY A 297 30.11 -19.04 -1.87
C GLY A 297 31.65 -19.13 -1.67
N PRO A 298 32.15 -19.16 -0.43
CA PRO A 298 33.57 -19.30 -0.14
C PRO A 298 34.14 -20.54 -0.84
N ARG A 299 35.15 -20.35 -1.70
CA ARG A 299 35.88 -21.47 -2.30
C ARG A 299 36.53 -22.27 -1.17
N ALA A 300 36.08 -23.50 -0.98
CA ALA A 300 36.73 -24.42 -0.05
C ALA A 300 38.18 -24.63 -0.51
N ARG A 301 39.15 -24.04 0.20
CA ARG A 301 40.52 -24.56 0.18
C ARG A 301 40.43 -25.99 0.74
N THR A 302 41.04 -26.89 0.00
CA THR A 302 41.14 -28.35 0.14
C THR A 302 40.97 -28.92 1.56
N ALA A 303 40.14 -29.96 1.61
CA ALA A 303 40.00 -31.05 2.58
C ALA A 303 40.68 -30.93 3.97
N ALA A 304 39.85 -31.00 5.02
CA ALA A 304 40.22 -31.56 6.33
C ALA A 304 39.08 -32.49 6.80
N PRO A 305 39.38 -33.58 7.54
CA PRO A 305 38.41 -34.65 7.81
C PRO A 305 37.31 -34.21 8.78
N ALA A 306 36.18 -34.94 8.72
CA ALA A 306 34.90 -34.60 9.33
C ALA A 306 35.01 -34.18 10.81
N ALA A 307 34.51 -32.98 11.14
CA ALA A 307 34.59 -32.40 12.47
C ALA A 307 33.26 -32.54 13.24
N SER A 308 33.37 -32.77 14.56
CA SER A 308 32.28 -33.01 15.51
C SER A 308 31.42 -31.75 15.79
N PRO A 309 30.29 -31.85 16.52
CA PRO A 309 29.37 -30.73 16.82
C PRO A 309 30.03 -29.50 17.45
N ALA A 310 31.16 -29.65 18.16
CA ALA A 310 31.93 -28.54 18.72
C ALA A 310 32.55 -27.60 17.65
N SER A 311 32.70 -28.07 16.41
CA SER A 311 33.30 -27.31 15.31
C SER A 311 32.37 -26.24 14.70
N HIS A 312 31.05 -26.35 14.89
CA HIS A 312 30.08 -25.41 14.33
C HIS A 312 30.06 -24.08 15.11
N ALA A 313 30.18 -24.14 16.45
CA ALA A 313 30.33 -22.95 17.30
C ALA A 313 31.66 -22.21 17.05
N ALA A 314 32.76 -22.95 16.85
CA ALA A 314 34.07 -22.37 16.51
C ALA A 314 34.11 -21.76 15.10
N THR A 315 33.30 -22.25 14.16
CA THR A 315 33.20 -21.73 12.79
C THR A 315 32.35 -20.45 12.74
N ALA A 316 31.26 -20.39 13.50
CA ALA A 316 30.51 -19.15 13.72
C ALA A 316 31.40 -18.07 14.37
N GLY A 317 32.20 -18.45 15.38
CA GLY A 317 33.17 -17.55 16.02
C GLY A 317 34.28 -17.07 15.07
N ARG A 318 34.76 -17.90 14.14
CA ARG A 318 35.74 -17.49 13.11
C ARG A 318 35.14 -16.57 12.03
N LEU A 319 33.90 -16.78 11.64
CA LEU A 319 33.19 -15.92 10.69
C LEU A 319 32.90 -14.54 11.28
N LEU A 320 32.52 -14.47 12.56
CA LEU A 320 32.38 -13.21 13.31
C LEU A 320 33.72 -12.46 13.41
N ARG A 321 34.83 -13.17 13.65
CA ARG A 321 36.18 -12.58 13.66
C ARG A 321 36.68 -12.15 12.28
N ALA A 322 36.30 -12.85 11.21
CA ALA A 322 36.65 -12.47 9.84
C ALA A 322 35.89 -11.22 9.37
N ALA A 323 34.62 -11.06 9.77
CA ALA A 323 33.85 -9.82 9.60
C ALA A 323 34.45 -8.66 10.42
N ALA A 324 35.03 -8.94 11.59
CA ALA A 324 35.70 -7.98 12.45
C ALA A 324 37.19 -7.70 12.09
N GLY A 325 37.76 -8.40 11.11
CA GLY A 325 39.14 -8.19 10.67
C GLY A 325 39.31 -6.94 9.79
N PRO A 326 40.55 -6.44 9.58
CA PRO A 326 40.80 -5.15 8.89
C PRO A 326 40.22 -5.08 7.48
N ARG A 327 40.14 -6.20 6.75
CA ARG A 327 39.51 -6.28 5.42
C ARG A 327 37.97 -6.29 5.47
N GLY A 328 37.38 -6.92 6.48
CA GLY A 328 35.93 -6.90 6.72
C GLY A 328 35.46 -5.52 7.19
N ALA A 329 36.21 -4.91 8.11
CA ALA A 329 36.02 -3.53 8.53
C ALA A 329 36.13 -2.56 7.34
N ALA A 330 37.16 -2.67 6.49
CA ALA A 330 37.32 -1.83 5.31
C ALA A 330 36.15 -1.96 4.31
N ALA A 331 35.63 -3.16 4.07
CA ALA A 331 34.48 -3.37 3.19
C ALA A 331 33.18 -2.78 3.77
N VAL A 332 32.96 -2.91 5.08
CA VAL A 332 31.82 -2.29 5.78
C VAL A 332 31.94 -0.77 5.77
N THR A 333 33.13 -0.21 6.03
CA THR A 333 33.39 1.24 5.98
C THR A 333 33.24 1.80 4.56
N ALA A 334 33.73 1.09 3.53
CA ALA A 334 33.54 1.48 2.13
C ALA A 334 32.06 1.43 1.72
N GLY A 335 31.34 0.39 2.11
CA GLY A 335 29.89 0.27 1.90
C GLY A 335 29.10 1.37 2.61
N ALA A 336 29.46 1.69 3.86
CA ALA A 336 28.87 2.79 4.61
C ALA A 336 29.18 4.15 3.96
N GLY A 337 30.42 4.37 3.49
CA GLY A 337 30.82 5.57 2.76
C GLY A 337 30.04 5.76 1.46
N LEU A 338 29.90 4.70 0.66
CA LEU A 338 29.07 4.70 -0.56
C LEU A 338 27.59 4.97 -0.25
N ALA A 339 27.05 4.39 0.82
CA ALA A 339 25.67 4.64 1.26
C ALA A 339 25.46 6.10 1.72
N LEU A 340 26.44 6.67 2.43
CA LEU A 340 26.42 8.09 2.85
C LEU A 340 26.50 9.04 1.65
N LEU A 341 27.37 8.76 0.67
CA LEU A 341 27.49 9.54 -0.57
C LEU A 341 26.23 9.44 -1.42
N ALA A 342 25.68 8.25 -1.61
CA ALA A 342 24.40 8.05 -2.29
C ALA A 342 23.26 8.79 -1.56
N GLY A 343 23.23 8.73 -0.23
CA GLY A 343 22.29 9.48 0.59
C GLY A 343 22.45 11.00 0.47
N ALA A 344 23.67 11.52 0.38
CA ALA A 344 23.95 12.94 0.16
C ALA A 344 23.51 13.39 -1.25
N ALA A 345 23.82 12.62 -2.29
CA ALA A 345 23.40 12.89 -3.66
C ALA A 345 21.86 12.89 -3.81
N VAL A 346 21.17 11.92 -3.19
CA VAL A 346 19.69 11.88 -3.15
C VAL A 346 19.13 13.11 -2.41
N ARG A 347 19.73 13.53 -1.29
CA ARG A 347 19.32 14.75 -0.57
C ARG A 347 19.52 16.01 -1.42
N GLN A 348 20.65 16.15 -2.10
CA GLN A 348 20.93 17.31 -2.96
C GLN A 348 19.99 17.35 -4.17
N ALA A 349 19.78 16.22 -4.85
CA ALA A 349 18.80 16.11 -5.92
C ALA A 349 17.37 16.41 -5.43
N GLY A 350 17.03 15.98 -4.21
CA GLY A 350 15.77 16.32 -3.55
C GLY A 350 15.61 17.83 -3.33
N ARG A 351 16.64 18.50 -2.78
CA ARG A 351 16.63 19.98 -2.57
C ARG A 351 16.47 20.75 -3.88
N ALA A 352 17.20 20.34 -4.93
CA ALA A 352 17.08 20.97 -6.25
C ALA A 352 15.69 20.76 -6.88
N ARG A 353 15.07 19.59 -6.67
CA ARG A 353 13.68 19.33 -7.10
C ARG A 353 12.68 20.17 -6.32
N ASP A 354 12.85 20.28 -5.00
CA ASP A 354 11.97 21.07 -4.13
C ASP A 354 12.02 22.56 -4.48
N ALA A 355 13.21 23.11 -4.76
CA ALA A 355 13.37 24.48 -5.22
C ALA A 355 12.66 24.74 -6.56
N ARG A 356 12.74 23.80 -7.51
CA ARG A 356 11.99 23.89 -8.78
C ARG A 356 10.49 23.85 -8.55
N LEU A 357 10.01 22.93 -7.71
CA LEU A 357 8.59 22.79 -7.40
C LEU A 357 7.99 24.04 -6.78
N ARG A 358 8.74 24.75 -5.92
CA ARG A 358 8.30 26.03 -5.34
C ARG A 358 8.20 27.16 -6.35
N ARG A 359 9.07 27.19 -7.36
CA ARG A 359 8.97 28.19 -8.44
C ARG A 359 7.70 28.01 -9.27
N ASP A 360 7.26 26.76 -9.44
CA ASP A 360 6.05 26.44 -10.19
C ASP A 360 4.82 26.24 -9.27
N ALA A 361 4.85 26.78 -8.05
CA ALA A 361 3.71 26.67 -7.13
C ALA A 361 2.54 27.52 -7.66
N PRO A 362 1.34 26.94 -7.84
CA PRO A 362 0.16 27.74 -8.19
C PRO A 362 -0.20 28.67 -7.02
N GLY A 363 -0.63 29.90 -7.23
CA GLY A 363 -0.96 30.83 -6.12
C GLY A 363 0.27 31.46 -5.47
N GLU A 364 0.25 31.59 -4.13
CA GLU A 364 1.19 32.44 -3.39
C GLU A 364 1.97 31.66 -2.31
N LEU A 365 3.18 32.14 -2.01
CA LEU A 365 4.01 31.66 -0.90
C LEU A 365 4.19 32.82 0.09
N LEU A 366 3.65 32.66 1.30
CA LEU A 366 3.61 33.70 2.34
C LEU A 366 4.42 33.27 3.54
N THR A 367 5.06 34.22 4.23
CA THR A 367 5.75 33.92 5.49
C THR A 367 4.82 34.15 6.66
N VAL A 368 4.51 33.08 7.40
CA VAL A 368 3.60 33.07 8.55
C VAL A 368 4.38 32.50 9.74
N ALA A 369 4.50 33.26 10.83
CA ALA A 369 5.27 32.88 12.03
C ALA A 369 6.68 32.33 11.71
N GLY A 370 7.39 32.95 10.77
CA GLY A 370 8.75 32.56 10.36
C GLY A 370 8.84 31.34 9.45
N ARG A 371 7.71 30.82 8.93
CA ARG A 371 7.68 29.69 7.99
C ARG A 371 7.00 30.08 6.68
N THR A 372 7.48 29.57 5.55
CA THR A 372 6.80 29.78 4.27
C THR A 372 5.62 28.80 4.13
N LEU A 373 4.42 29.34 4.02
CA LEU A 373 3.19 28.60 3.72
C LEU A 373 2.72 28.89 2.30
N HIS A 374 2.17 27.86 1.66
CA HIS A 374 1.54 27.96 0.36
C HIS A 374 0.03 28.21 0.50
N VAL A 375 -0.48 29.16 -0.30
CA VAL A 375 -1.88 29.59 -0.28
C VAL A 375 -2.40 29.75 -1.70
N LEU A 376 -3.68 29.44 -1.89
CA LEU A 376 -4.48 29.72 -3.08
C LEU A 376 -5.55 30.77 -2.72
N PRO A 377 -5.19 32.06 -2.65
CA PRO A 377 -6.16 33.11 -2.40
C PRO A 377 -7.02 33.39 -3.63
N ARG A 378 -8.27 33.77 -3.40
CA ARG A 378 -9.20 34.27 -4.42
C ARG A 378 -9.98 35.44 -3.84
N ASN A 379 -9.83 36.61 -4.48
CA ASN A 379 -10.57 37.82 -4.14
C ASN A 379 -10.52 38.25 -2.66
N SER A 380 -9.35 38.14 -2.02
CA SER A 380 -9.18 38.37 -0.57
C SER A 380 -9.58 39.77 -0.08
N ALA A 381 -9.68 40.75 -0.97
CA ALA A 381 -10.05 42.14 -0.64
C ALA A 381 -11.57 42.41 -0.66
N ALA A 382 -12.39 41.45 -1.11
CA ALA A 382 -13.84 41.65 -1.17
C ALA A 382 -14.51 41.55 0.20
N ASP A 383 -15.68 42.19 0.30
CA ASP A 383 -16.47 42.21 1.52
C ASP A 383 -17.37 40.97 1.67
N GLY A 384 -17.75 40.70 2.92
CA GLY A 384 -18.59 39.58 3.31
C GLY A 384 -17.82 38.41 3.95
N PRO A 385 -18.51 37.36 4.41
CA PRO A 385 -17.87 36.23 5.08
C PRO A 385 -16.90 35.50 4.14
N SER A 386 -15.64 35.35 4.56
CA SER A 386 -14.60 34.69 3.76
C SER A 386 -14.69 33.17 3.88
N VAL A 387 -14.51 32.45 2.78
CA VAL A 387 -14.52 30.98 2.75
C VAL A 387 -13.10 30.44 2.89
N VAL A 388 -12.85 29.61 3.89
CA VAL A 388 -11.53 29.07 4.19
C VAL A 388 -11.55 27.56 4.08
N PHE A 389 -10.61 27.00 3.32
CA PHE A 389 -10.59 25.58 3.01
C PHE A 389 -9.43 24.85 3.71
N GLU A 390 -9.79 23.79 4.45
CA GLU A 390 -8.88 22.92 5.19
C GLU A 390 -8.75 21.55 4.53
N ASN A 391 -7.54 21.21 4.14
CA ASN A 391 -7.28 20.07 3.26
C ASN A 391 -7.37 18.71 3.96
N GLY A 392 -7.63 17.66 3.19
CA GLY A 392 -7.64 16.27 3.68
C GLY A 392 -6.24 15.78 4.05
N LEU A 393 -6.18 14.57 4.62
CA LEU A 393 -4.91 13.95 5.00
C LEU A 393 -4.09 13.60 3.74
N ALA A 394 -2.81 13.96 3.72
CA ALA A 394 -1.94 13.75 2.55
C ALA A 394 -2.46 14.40 1.24
N ALA A 395 -3.25 15.48 1.32
CA ALA A 395 -3.75 16.22 0.17
C ALA A 395 -3.27 17.68 0.23
N PRO A 396 -2.77 18.28 -0.86
CA PRO A 396 -2.47 19.71 -0.91
C PRO A 396 -3.73 20.59 -1.10
N ALA A 397 -3.60 21.89 -0.86
CA ALA A 397 -4.64 22.92 -1.02
C ALA A 397 -5.32 22.89 -2.39
N THR A 398 -4.58 22.49 -3.42
CA THR A 398 -5.06 22.36 -4.80
C THR A 398 -6.21 21.36 -4.97
N GLN A 399 -6.48 20.49 -3.99
CA GLN A 399 -7.66 19.63 -3.99
C GLN A 399 -8.97 20.44 -4.08
N TRP A 400 -8.96 21.70 -3.62
CA TRP A 400 -10.14 22.55 -3.61
C TRP A 400 -10.39 23.26 -4.94
N GLY A 401 -9.63 22.93 -5.99
CA GLY A 401 -9.67 23.62 -7.28
C GLY A 401 -11.06 23.75 -7.90
N TRP A 402 -11.86 22.67 -7.91
CA TRP A 402 -13.23 22.73 -8.44
C TRP A 402 -14.17 23.53 -7.56
N VAL A 403 -14.11 23.32 -6.24
CA VAL A 403 -14.96 24.02 -5.27
C VAL A 403 -14.67 25.53 -5.31
N GLN A 404 -13.39 25.92 -5.23
CA GLN A 404 -12.99 27.32 -5.33
C GLN A 404 -13.41 27.95 -6.65
N ARG A 405 -13.31 27.26 -7.79
CA ARG A 405 -13.74 27.79 -9.09
C ARG A 405 -15.26 27.95 -9.19
N GLY A 406 -16.02 27.04 -8.57
CA GLY A 406 -17.48 27.04 -8.60
C GLY A 406 -18.15 28.09 -7.70
N LEU A 407 -17.44 28.66 -6.72
CA LEU A 407 -17.95 29.80 -5.93
C LEU A 407 -18.18 31.05 -6.79
N ASP A 408 -19.09 31.93 -6.36
CA ASP A 408 -19.26 33.25 -6.98
C ASP A 408 -17.88 33.94 -7.06
N PRO A 409 -17.46 34.48 -8.23
CA PRO A 409 -16.16 35.13 -8.40
C PRO A 409 -15.84 36.25 -7.42
N ARG A 410 -16.87 36.85 -6.82
CA ARG A 410 -16.75 37.92 -5.82
C ARG A 410 -16.54 37.38 -4.40
N THR A 411 -16.62 36.07 -4.19
CA THR A 411 -16.48 35.46 -2.87
C THR A 411 -15.01 35.47 -2.42
N PRO A 412 -14.67 36.18 -1.32
CA PRO A 412 -13.33 36.09 -0.74
C PRO A 412 -13.11 34.66 -0.24
N SER A 413 -12.04 34.01 -0.68
CA SER A 413 -11.72 32.65 -0.24
C SER A 413 -10.23 32.34 -0.25
N ALA A 414 -9.80 31.38 0.56
CA ALA A 414 -8.44 30.85 0.53
C ALA A 414 -8.40 29.37 0.90
N ALA A 415 -7.58 28.62 0.17
CA ALA A 415 -7.10 27.30 0.57
C ALA A 415 -5.61 27.41 0.87
N TYR A 416 -5.09 26.60 1.78
CA TYR A 416 -3.68 26.67 2.13
C TYR A 416 -3.12 25.27 2.40
N ASP A 417 -1.80 25.13 2.25
CA ASP A 417 -1.09 23.93 2.63
C ASP A 417 -0.62 24.04 4.08
N ARG A 418 -1.10 23.16 4.96
CA ARG A 418 -0.55 23.03 6.31
C ARG A 418 0.96 22.73 6.26
N PRO A 419 1.71 23.05 7.33
CA PRO A 419 3.14 22.75 7.38
C PRO A 419 3.46 21.29 7.05
N GLY A 420 4.42 21.08 6.14
CA GLY A 420 4.82 19.77 5.68
C GLY A 420 4.01 19.19 4.53
N ILE A 421 2.93 19.87 4.11
CA ILE A 421 2.07 19.50 2.98
C ILE A 421 2.37 20.38 1.77
N GLY A 422 2.16 19.83 0.57
CA GLY A 422 2.33 20.52 -0.71
C GLY A 422 3.62 21.33 -0.84
N TRP A 423 3.49 22.64 -0.96
CA TRP A 423 4.61 23.57 -1.17
C TRP A 423 5.10 24.26 0.12
N SER A 424 4.36 24.14 1.21
CA SER A 424 4.71 24.70 2.52
C SER A 424 6.00 24.12 3.12
N ASP A 425 6.66 24.93 3.95
CA ASP A 425 7.76 24.49 4.81
C ASP A 425 7.31 23.41 5.80
N ALA A 426 8.27 22.65 6.32
CA ALA A 426 7.96 21.61 7.30
C ALA A 426 7.80 22.28 8.66
N ALA A 427 6.93 21.72 9.50
CA ALA A 427 6.99 22.03 10.92
C ALA A 427 8.23 21.36 11.55
N ASP A 428 8.78 22.00 12.58
CA ASP A 428 9.92 21.48 13.35
C ASP A 428 9.53 20.22 14.16
N ARG A 429 8.24 20.10 14.47
CA ARG A 429 7.62 18.96 15.15
C ARG A 429 6.26 18.64 14.52
N PRO A 430 5.74 17.41 14.68
CA PRO A 430 4.35 17.10 14.35
C PRO A 430 3.39 18.09 15.02
N GLN A 431 2.35 18.50 14.28
CA GLN A 431 1.32 19.41 14.77
C GLN A 431 0.03 18.66 15.04
N GLY A 432 -0.58 18.93 16.18
CA GLY A 432 -1.93 18.48 16.48
C GLY A 432 -2.98 19.46 15.95
N PRO A 433 -4.26 19.16 16.18
CA PRO A 433 -5.36 20.02 15.73
C PRO A 433 -5.32 21.44 16.30
N ASP A 434 -4.87 21.59 17.56
CA ASP A 434 -4.79 22.91 18.22
C ASP A 434 -3.71 23.78 17.57
N GLU A 435 -2.50 23.24 17.33
CA GLU A 435 -1.46 24.01 16.64
C GLU A 435 -1.81 24.29 15.18
N ALA A 436 -2.55 23.39 14.53
CA ALA A 436 -3.05 23.63 13.18
C ALA A 436 -4.05 24.80 13.16
N ALA A 437 -4.94 24.89 14.16
CA ALA A 437 -5.89 25.99 14.31
C ALA A 437 -5.17 27.33 14.56
N ASP A 438 -4.15 27.37 15.42
CA ASP A 438 -3.37 28.58 15.68
C ASP A 438 -2.61 29.05 14.43
N VAL A 439 -2.01 28.12 13.68
CA VAL A 439 -1.38 28.42 12.39
C VAL A 439 -2.40 28.94 11.38
N LEU A 440 -3.62 28.37 11.35
CA LEU A 440 -4.68 28.84 10.48
C LEU A 440 -5.07 30.29 10.83
N ALA A 441 -5.31 30.60 12.09
CA ALA A 441 -5.71 31.94 12.53
C ALA A 441 -4.68 33.00 12.09
N GLU A 442 -3.40 32.71 12.29
CA GLU A 442 -2.30 33.60 11.90
C GLU A 442 -2.15 33.71 10.37
N THR A 443 -2.39 32.61 9.64
CA THR A 443 -2.41 32.61 8.16
C THR A 443 -3.52 33.51 7.63
N LEU A 444 -4.74 33.40 8.17
CA LEU A 444 -5.89 34.22 7.75
C LEU A 444 -5.68 35.70 8.06
N ARG A 445 -5.09 36.00 9.22
CA ARG A 445 -4.71 37.37 9.60
C ARG A 445 -3.67 37.95 8.64
N THR A 446 -2.66 37.16 8.26
CA THR A 446 -1.60 37.56 7.31
C THR A 446 -2.15 37.80 5.90
N LEU A 447 -3.14 37.01 5.48
CA LEU A 447 -3.83 37.17 4.18
C LEU A 447 -4.78 38.38 4.13
N GLY A 448 -5.08 38.99 5.27
CA GLY A 448 -6.05 40.08 5.35
C GLY A 448 -7.50 39.65 5.11
N LEU A 449 -7.82 38.35 5.21
CA LEU A 449 -9.20 37.86 5.09
C LEU A 449 -10.00 38.29 6.31
N LYS A 450 -11.16 38.92 6.08
CA LYS A 450 -12.00 39.46 7.16
C LYS A 450 -12.90 38.36 7.74
N PRO A 451 -12.98 38.23 9.09
CA PRO A 451 -14.01 37.41 9.73
C PRO A 451 -15.40 38.06 9.56
N PRO A 452 -16.50 37.31 9.76
CA PRO A 452 -16.52 35.91 10.18
C PRO A 452 -16.21 34.93 9.03
N TYR A 453 -15.56 33.81 9.34
CA TYR A 453 -15.11 32.81 8.37
C TYR A 453 -16.10 31.66 8.21
N VAL A 454 -16.33 31.24 6.97
CA VAL A 454 -16.99 29.97 6.65
C VAL A 454 -15.90 28.93 6.43
N LEU A 455 -15.73 28.02 7.38
CA LEU A 455 -14.66 27.04 7.36
C LEU A 455 -15.14 25.74 6.71
N VAL A 456 -14.42 25.28 5.69
CA VAL A 456 -14.76 24.12 4.88
C VAL A 456 -13.69 23.06 5.06
N GLY A 457 -14.04 21.90 5.59
CA GLY A 457 -13.07 20.84 5.89
C GLY A 457 -13.43 19.51 5.25
N HIS A 458 -12.51 18.97 4.45
CA HIS A 458 -12.64 17.64 3.85
C HIS A 458 -11.94 16.58 4.71
N SER A 459 -12.60 15.45 4.98
CA SER A 459 -12.00 14.33 5.70
C SER A 459 -11.43 14.80 7.07
N ILE A 460 -10.15 14.59 7.35
CA ILE A 460 -9.49 15.10 8.58
C ILE A 460 -9.58 16.63 8.71
N GLY A 461 -9.71 17.36 7.59
CA GLY A 461 -9.87 18.81 7.59
C GLY A 461 -11.18 19.26 8.25
N GLY A 462 -12.26 18.49 8.14
CA GLY A 462 -13.53 18.78 8.85
C GLY A 462 -13.33 18.79 10.36
N LEU A 463 -12.50 17.85 10.78
CA LEU A 463 -12.08 17.66 12.13
C LEU A 463 -11.28 18.95 12.54
N LEU A 464 -10.27 19.39 11.75
CA LEU A 464 -9.48 20.60 12.04
C LEU A 464 -10.32 21.89 12.13
N VAL A 465 -11.25 22.13 11.19
CA VAL A 465 -12.10 23.34 11.21
C VAL A 465 -13.03 23.36 12.43
N ARG A 466 -13.45 22.19 12.92
CA ARG A 466 -14.22 22.10 14.17
C ARG A 466 -13.37 22.50 15.38
N THR A 467 -12.09 22.14 15.38
CA THR A 467 -11.16 22.55 16.43
C THR A 467 -10.93 24.06 16.40
N PHE A 468 -10.76 24.64 15.20
CA PHE A 468 -10.69 26.07 15.01
C PHE A 468 -11.95 26.78 15.53
N ALA A 469 -13.15 26.31 15.17
CA ALA A 469 -14.41 26.90 15.59
C ALA A 469 -14.60 26.93 17.12
N ARG A 470 -14.10 25.91 17.81
CA ARG A 470 -14.11 25.86 19.28
C ARG A 470 -13.15 26.87 19.91
N ARG A 471 -11.97 27.07 19.29
CA ARG A 471 -10.90 27.94 19.81
C ARG A 471 -11.10 29.41 19.47
N HIS A 472 -11.70 29.67 18.31
CA HIS A 472 -11.97 31.00 17.76
C HIS A 472 -13.45 31.15 17.36
N PRO A 473 -14.39 30.96 18.31
CA PRO A 473 -15.82 31.08 18.00
C PRO A 473 -16.19 32.46 17.46
N GLU A 474 -15.52 33.53 17.91
CA GLU A 474 -15.70 34.91 17.46
C GLU A 474 -15.29 35.15 16.00
N LEU A 475 -14.38 34.33 15.47
CA LEU A 475 -13.94 34.40 14.08
C LEU A 475 -14.77 33.49 13.17
N THR A 476 -15.64 32.64 13.72
CA THR A 476 -16.32 31.59 12.97
C THR A 476 -17.76 32.00 12.63
N GLY A 477 -18.05 32.08 11.33
CA GLY A 477 -19.37 32.40 10.79
C GLY A 477 -20.15 31.21 10.27
N GLY A 478 -19.50 30.09 9.98
CA GLY A 478 -20.15 28.87 9.46
C GLY A 478 -19.19 27.70 9.33
N LEU A 479 -19.73 26.48 9.33
CA LEU A 479 -18.96 25.24 9.14
C LEU A 479 -19.52 24.42 7.99
N VAL A 480 -18.63 23.85 7.18
CA VAL A 480 -18.99 22.93 6.10
C VAL A 480 -18.12 21.69 6.19
N PHE A 481 -18.74 20.55 6.49
CA PHE A 481 -18.10 19.25 6.60
C PHE A 481 -18.27 18.49 5.29
N VAL A 482 -17.16 18.11 4.66
CA VAL A 482 -17.15 17.33 3.41
C VAL A 482 -16.61 15.94 3.71
N ASP A 483 -17.51 14.96 3.75
CA ASP A 483 -17.25 13.56 4.14
C ASP A 483 -16.25 13.46 5.32
N ALA A 484 -16.52 14.27 6.35
CA ALA A 484 -15.53 14.62 7.35
C ALA A 484 -15.25 13.45 8.29
N THR A 485 -14.02 13.40 8.81
CA THR A 485 -13.73 12.47 9.90
C THR A 485 -14.55 12.88 11.13
N HIS A 486 -15.04 11.91 11.90
CA HIS A 486 -15.77 12.18 13.14
C HIS A 486 -14.86 12.06 14.37
N PRO A 487 -15.05 12.88 15.42
CA PRO A 487 -14.38 12.74 16.72
C PRO A 487 -14.26 11.32 17.24
N GLU A 488 -15.34 10.57 17.12
CA GLU A 488 -15.45 9.22 17.65
C GLU A 488 -15.27 8.14 16.58
N GLN A 489 -14.84 8.50 15.36
CA GLN A 489 -14.72 7.56 14.25
C GLN A 489 -13.85 6.35 14.60
N PHE A 490 -12.68 6.58 15.19
CA PHE A 490 -11.77 5.53 15.65
C PHE A 490 -12.11 4.97 17.03
N VAL A 491 -13.23 5.36 17.63
CA VAL A 491 -13.69 4.79 18.91
C VAL A 491 -14.96 3.97 18.71
N ARG A 492 -15.87 4.41 17.84
CA ARG A 492 -17.16 3.78 17.59
C ARG A 492 -17.13 2.85 16.36
N SER A 493 -16.43 3.18 15.26
CA SER A 493 -16.37 2.30 14.07
C SER A 493 -15.26 1.24 14.18
N PRO A 494 -15.58 -0.06 14.32
CA PRO A 494 -14.58 -1.12 14.34
C PRO A 494 -13.81 -1.20 13.02
N ARG A 495 -14.50 -1.00 11.89
CA ARG A 495 -13.90 -0.98 10.56
C ARG A 495 -12.79 0.07 10.46
N GLN A 496 -13.03 1.28 10.95
CA GLN A 496 -12.04 2.36 10.93
C GLN A 496 -10.88 2.09 11.88
N ARG A 497 -11.16 1.53 13.07
CA ARG A 497 -10.13 1.10 14.03
C ARG A 497 -9.21 0.02 13.44
N GLU A 498 -9.79 -1.03 12.88
CA GLU A 498 -9.08 -2.18 12.32
C GLU A 498 -8.31 -1.82 11.03
N ALA A 499 -8.80 -0.84 10.26
CA ALA A 499 -8.10 -0.34 9.08
C ALA A 499 -6.88 0.52 9.41
N LEU A 500 -6.77 1.07 10.62
CA LEU A 500 -5.75 2.07 10.97
C LEU A 500 -4.29 1.57 10.83
N PRO A 501 -3.91 0.36 11.29
CA PRO A 501 -2.56 -0.16 11.08
C PRO A 501 -2.21 -0.26 9.58
N TRP A 502 -3.20 -0.64 8.75
CA TRP A 502 -3.06 -0.73 7.30
C TRP A 502 -2.92 0.63 6.64
N ILE A 503 -3.67 1.64 7.08
CA ILE A 503 -3.52 3.03 6.63
C ILE A 503 -2.10 3.52 6.92
N ARG A 504 -1.61 3.32 8.14
CA ARG A 504 -0.24 3.69 8.55
C ARG A 504 0.81 2.96 7.71
N GLN A 505 0.67 1.65 7.54
CA GLN A 505 1.57 0.86 6.70
C GLN A 505 1.56 1.35 5.25
N ARG A 506 0.38 1.61 4.68
CA ARG A 506 0.22 2.13 3.32
C ARG A 506 0.92 3.49 3.16
N MET A 507 0.82 4.39 4.13
CA MET A 507 1.56 5.66 4.09
C MET A 507 3.07 5.43 4.10
N THR A 508 3.58 4.53 4.96
CA THR A 508 5.00 4.19 5.01
C THR A 508 5.50 3.57 3.69
N THR A 509 4.79 2.59 3.15
CA THR A 509 5.17 1.93 1.89
C THR A 509 5.05 2.87 0.70
N THR A 510 4.03 3.73 0.66
CA THR A 510 3.88 4.77 -0.38
C THR A 510 5.02 5.79 -0.28
N GLY A 511 5.42 6.20 0.93
CA GLY A 511 6.58 7.07 1.13
C GLY A 511 7.90 6.43 0.67
N LEU A 512 8.08 5.13 0.88
CA LEU A 512 9.24 4.39 0.37
C LEU A 512 9.22 4.28 -1.17
N GLN A 513 8.06 3.94 -1.75
CA GLN A 513 7.88 3.90 -3.21
C GLN A 513 8.14 5.28 -3.83
N ALA A 514 7.70 6.35 -3.17
CA ALA A 514 7.99 7.73 -3.58
C ALA A 514 9.50 7.99 -3.59
N ALA A 515 10.22 7.54 -2.55
CA ALA A 515 11.66 7.77 -2.41
C ALA A 515 12.46 7.01 -3.48
N LEU A 516 11.97 5.83 -3.87
CA LEU A 516 12.51 5.01 -4.95
C LEU A 516 12.05 5.46 -6.35
N GLY A 517 11.18 6.48 -6.45
CA GLY A 517 10.63 6.97 -7.71
C GLY A 517 9.65 6.01 -8.39
N LEU A 518 9.12 5.01 -7.68
CA LEU A 518 8.23 3.97 -8.21
C LEU A 518 6.79 4.46 -8.39
N LEU A 519 6.37 5.52 -7.68
CA LEU A 519 5.01 6.06 -7.80
C LEU A 519 4.68 6.63 -9.19
N ARG A 520 5.68 6.82 -10.06
CA ARG A 520 5.46 7.20 -11.47
C ARG A 520 4.68 6.14 -12.27
N TYR A 521 4.71 4.89 -11.82
CA TYR A 521 3.98 3.77 -12.44
C TYR A 521 2.67 3.41 -11.70
N SER A 522 2.33 4.15 -10.65
CA SER A 522 1.07 3.95 -9.93
C SER A 522 -0.07 4.73 -10.59
N SER A 523 -1.32 4.32 -10.36
CA SER A 523 -2.52 5.02 -10.83
C SER A 523 -2.88 6.27 -10.01
N ARG A 524 -2.28 6.46 -8.83
CA ARG A 524 -2.62 7.57 -7.93
C ARG A 524 -2.42 8.96 -8.55
N PRO A 525 -1.32 9.24 -9.28
CA PRO A 525 -1.17 10.51 -9.99
C PRO A 525 -2.21 10.72 -11.10
N GLN A 526 -2.72 9.63 -11.70
CA GLN A 526 -3.78 9.70 -12.71
C GLN A 526 -5.12 10.07 -12.07
N GLN A 527 -5.39 9.67 -10.82
CA GLN A 527 -6.58 10.14 -10.10
C GLN A 527 -6.59 11.66 -9.90
N MET A 528 -5.41 12.29 -9.83
CA MET A 528 -5.30 13.75 -9.69
C MET A 528 -5.61 14.50 -11.00
N SER A 529 -5.70 13.82 -12.15
CA SER A 529 -6.09 14.47 -13.42
C SER A 529 -7.55 14.88 -13.46
N GLY A 530 -8.37 14.42 -12.49
CA GLY A 530 -9.74 14.91 -12.32
C GLY A 530 -9.79 16.38 -11.92
N LEU A 531 -8.75 16.90 -11.26
CA LEU A 531 -8.65 18.31 -10.87
C LEU A 531 -8.49 19.22 -12.08
N PRO A 532 -8.94 20.49 -11.97
CA PRO A 532 -8.86 21.41 -13.08
C PRO A 532 -7.40 21.71 -13.46
N ALA A 533 -7.09 21.83 -14.75
CA ALA A 533 -5.78 22.27 -15.21
C ALA A 533 -5.51 23.74 -14.78
N PRO A 534 -4.28 24.10 -14.35
CA PRO A 534 -3.08 23.26 -14.24
C PRO A 534 -2.92 22.54 -12.88
N LEU A 535 -3.90 22.60 -11.98
CA LEU A 535 -3.79 22.11 -10.60
C LEU A 535 -3.62 20.59 -10.51
N GLY A 536 -4.23 19.82 -11.41
CA GLY A 536 -4.09 18.36 -11.42
C GLY A 536 -2.63 17.89 -11.58
N GLU A 537 -1.89 18.49 -12.51
CA GLU A 537 -0.47 18.16 -12.74
C GLU A 537 0.41 18.60 -11.56
N ALA A 538 0.15 19.80 -11.02
CA ALA A 538 0.83 20.29 -9.83
C ALA A 538 0.62 19.33 -8.64
N THR A 539 -0.62 18.90 -8.41
CA THR A 539 -1.00 17.94 -7.36
C THR A 539 -0.34 16.58 -7.57
N ALA A 540 -0.31 16.08 -8.81
CA ALA A 540 0.33 14.82 -9.17
C ALA A 540 1.84 14.81 -8.83
N ARG A 541 2.54 15.95 -8.95
CA ARG A 541 3.93 16.11 -8.53
C ARG A 541 4.08 16.05 -7.01
N ILE A 542 3.17 16.69 -6.27
CA ILE A 542 3.17 16.70 -4.80
C ILE A 542 2.93 15.31 -4.21
N VAL A 543 1.92 14.57 -4.68
CA VAL A 543 1.58 13.24 -4.13
C VAL A 543 2.67 12.19 -4.34
N ARG A 544 3.63 12.45 -5.23
CA ARG A 544 4.82 11.62 -5.46
C ARG A 544 5.99 11.96 -4.51
N ARG A 545 5.83 12.90 -3.58
CA ARG A 545 6.90 13.28 -2.64
C ARG A 545 6.89 12.39 -1.40
N PRO A 546 8.05 11.81 -1.00
CA PRO A 546 8.14 11.01 0.23
C PRO A 546 7.75 11.79 1.49
N ARG A 547 8.05 13.09 1.49
CA ARG A 547 7.81 13.98 2.62
C ARG A 547 6.31 14.10 2.95
N LEU A 548 5.43 14.22 1.95
CA LEU A 548 3.98 14.28 2.16
C LEU A 548 3.48 13.08 2.97
N TRP A 549 3.91 11.88 2.59
CA TRP A 549 3.52 10.63 3.25
C TRP A 549 4.06 10.50 4.67
N ARG A 550 5.25 11.07 4.93
CA ARG A 550 5.81 11.15 6.28
C ARG A 550 5.00 12.12 7.14
N THR A 551 4.75 13.33 6.66
CA THR A 551 3.96 14.36 7.35
C THR A 551 2.57 13.83 7.68
N ALA A 552 1.86 13.26 6.71
CA ALA A 552 0.52 12.72 6.92
C ALA A 552 0.47 11.60 7.97
N ARG A 553 1.50 10.74 8.03
CA ARG A 553 1.59 9.70 9.06
C ARG A 553 1.81 10.29 10.45
N GLU A 554 2.59 11.35 10.55
CA GLU A 554 2.87 12.07 11.81
C GLU A 554 1.64 12.87 12.26
N GLU A 555 0.98 13.58 11.36
CA GLU A 555 -0.29 14.32 11.57
C GLU A 555 -1.40 13.38 12.05
N LEU A 556 -1.57 12.21 11.43
CA LEU A 556 -2.53 11.21 11.87
C LEU A 556 -2.22 10.69 13.28
N ALA A 557 -0.93 10.43 13.57
CA ALA A 557 -0.51 9.93 14.88
C ALA A 557 -0.65 10.99 15.99
N GLU A 558 -0.44 12.26 15.68
CA GLU A 558 -0.64 13.38 16.62
C GLU A 558 -2.14 13.62 16.84
N SER A 559 -2.92 13.74 15.75
CA SER A 559 -4.37 13.89 15.81
C SER A 559 -5.03 12.81 16.68
N GLN A 560 -4.61 11.55 16.58
CA GLN A 560 -5.20 10.50 17.43
C GLN A 560 -4.87 10.63 18.91
N ARG A 561 -3.72 11.23 19.26
CA ARG A 561 -3.30 11.41 20.66
C ARG A 561 -4.00 12.60 21.31
N THR A 562 -4.00 13.75 20.63
CA THR A 562 -4.48 15.01 21.20
C THR A 562 -5.99 15.19 21.05
N TRP A 563 -6.60 14.56 20.06
CA TRP A 563 -7.95 14.95 19.67
C TRP A 563 -9.08 14.09 20.19
N CYS A 564 -8.90 12.76 20.24
CA CYS A 564 -9.95 11.86 20.70
C CYS A 564 -10.54 12.25 22.07
N PRO A 565 -9.79 12.87 23.00
CA PRO A 565 -10.35 13.45 24.22
C PRO A 565 -11.07 14.78 23.99
N ASP A 566 -10.45 15.72 23.29
CA ASP A 566 -10.88 17.12 23.19
C ASP A 566 -12.03 17.37 22.22
N ALA A 567 -12.11 16.60 21.15
CA ALA A 567 -13.21 16.70 20.19
C ALA A 567 -14.54 16.20 20.75
N ARG A 568 -14.58 15.58 21.92
CA ARG A 568 -15.87 15.22 22.55
C ARG A 568 -16.57 16.43 23.12
N GLN A 569 -15.87 17.57 23.27
CA GLN A 569 -16.49 18.77 23.79
C GLN A 569 -17.48 19.35 22.77
N PRO A 570 -18.66 19.80 23.23
CA PRO A 570 -19.63 20.45 22.36
C PRO A 570 -19.02 21.74 21.78
N LEU A 571 -19.43 22.10 20.57
CA LEU A 571 -19.21 23.47 20.11
C LEU A 571 -20.06 24.40 21.00
N PRO A 572 -19.60 25.62 21.30
CA PRO A 572 -20.45 26.62 21.93
C PRO A 572 -21.78 26.70 21.15
N ALA A 573 -22.91 26.67 21.86
CA ALA A 573 -24.22 26.78 21.21
C ALA A 573 -24.29 28.14 20.49
N THR A 574 -24.26 28.09 19.17
CA THR A 574 -24.33 29.26 18.30
C THR A 574 -25.30 28.96 17.17
N ASP A 575 -26.08 29.93 16.73
CA ASP A 575 -26.87 29.88 15.48
C ASP A 575 -25.96 29.83 14.22
N THR A 576 -24.70 29.42 14.38
CA THR A 576 -23.70 29.24 13.32
C THR A 576 -24.20 28.20 12.33
N PRO A 577 -24.34 28.54 11.05
CA PRO A 577 -24.78 27.61 10.02
C PRO A 577 -23.80 26.44 9.86
N VAL A 578 -24.33 25.22 9.87
CA VAL A 578 -23.57 23.98 9.65
C VAL A 578 -24.10 23.26 8.42
N ALA A 579 -23.24 23.02 7.43
CA ALA A 579 -23.57 22.17 6.29
C ALA A 579 -22.73 20.89 6.28
N VAL A 580 -23.32 19.78 5.88
CA VAL A 580 -22.66 18.48 5.74
C VAL A 580 -22.91 17.94 4.34
N VAL A 581 -21.85 17.53 3.64
CA VAL A 581 -21.92 16.85 2.35
C VAL A 581 -21.26 15.49 2.48
N THR A 582 -22.02 14.42 2.32
CA THR A 582 -21.58 13.04 2.58
C THR A 582 -21.47 12.24 1.28
N ALA A 583 -20.42 11.43 1.15
CA ALA A 583 -20.24 10.53 0.02
C ALA A 583 -21.10 9.27 0.20
N GLY A 584 -21.94 8.95 -0.79
CA GLY A 584 -22.80 7.77 -0.76
C GLY A 584 -22.02 6.46 -0.72
N GLU A 585 -20.89 6.36 -1.42
CA GLU A 585 -20.02 5.18 -1.34
C GLU A 585 -19.46 4.96 0.06
N THR A 586 -19.09 6.03 0.77
CA THR A 586 -18.56 5.93 2.13
C THR A 586 -19.63 5.35 3.06
N VAL A 587 -20.87 5.84 2.97
CA VAL A 587 -22.02 5.35 3.75
C VAL A 587 -22.32 3.88 3.45
N ARG A 588 -22.32 3.47 2.16
CA ARG A 588 -22.51 2.07 1.79
C ARG A 588 -21.40 1.16 2.36
N SER A 589 -20.18 1.68 2.47
CA SER A 589 -19.03 0.92 2.96
C SER A 589 -18.91 0.85 4.49
N ASP A 590 -19.42 1.87 5.18
CA ASP A 590 -19.41 1.99 6.65
C ASP A 590 -20.71 2.71 7.09
N PRO A 591 -21.78 1.97 7.42
CA PRO A 591 -23.07 2.57 7.78
C PRO A 591 -22.99 3.51 9.01
N LEU A 592 -22.05 3.28 9.93
CA LEU A 592 -21.83 4.18 11.08
C LEU A 592 -21.34 5.57 10.64
N HIS A 593 -20.75 5.68 9.45
CA HIS A 593 -20.36 6.97 8.90
C HIS A 593 -21.57 7.87 8.65
N ALA A 594 -22.72 7.33 8.24
CA ALA A 594 -23.93 8.13 8.07
C ALA A 594 -24.41 8.74 9.40
N GLU A 595 -24.34 7.98 10.48
CA GLU A 595 -24.66 8.44 11.83
C GLU A 595 -23.71 9.57 12.26
N PHE A 596 -22.41 9.39 12.07
CA PHE A 596 -21.42 10.43 12.34
C PHE A 596 -21.65 11.73 11.56
N GLN A 597 -21.97 11.64 10.27
CA GLN A 597 -22.25 12.83 9.46
C GLN A 597 -23.53 13.54 9.92
N ARG A 598 -24.54 12.76 10.35
CA ARG A 598 -25.77 13.32 10.96
C ARG A 598 -25.46 14.03 12.29
N GLU A 599 -24.62 13.45 13.13
CA GLU A 599 -24.17 14.08 14.39
C GLU A 599 -23.44 15.40 14.13
N LEU A 600 -22.62 15.48 13.08
CA LEU A 600 -21.99 16.75 12.67
C LEU A 600 -23.03 17.79 12.22
N ALA A 601 -24.07 17.39 11.49
CA ALA A 601 -25.14 18.30 11.09
C ALA A 601 -25.90 18.86 12.30
N LEU A 602 -26.10 18.03 13.34
CA LEU A 602 -26.79 18.38 14.58
C LEU A 602 -25.96 19.28 15.52
N LEU A 603 -24.74 19.67 15.15
CA LEU A 603 -23.96 20.66 15.90
C LEU A 603 -24.61 22.06 15.92
N SER A 604 -25.59 22.31 15.04
CA SER A 604 -26.34 23.56 14.99
C SER A 604 -27.81 23.30 14.67
N THR A 605 -28.69 24.18 15.16
CA THR A 605 -30.11 24.23 14.76
C THR A 605 -30.29 24.80 13.34
N VAL A 606 -29.29 25.52 12.83
CA VAL A 606 -29.23 26.03 11.46
C VAL A 606 -28.37 25.06 10.64
N SER A 607 -28.95 23.92 10.26
CA SER A 607 -28.21 22.83 9.61
C SER A 607 -28.71 22.49 8.20
N ARG A 608 -27.81 22.00 7.35
CA ARG A 608 -28.10 21.33 6.06
C ARG A 608 -27.28 20.04 5.96
N HIS A 609 -27.87 18.96 5.49
CA HIS A 609 -27.16 17.69 5.25
C HIS A 609 -27.56 17.11 3.89
N ASP A 610 -26.59 17.02 2.98
CA ASP A 610 -26.75 16.44 1.65
C ASP A 610 -25.94 15.13 1.54
N VAL A 611 -26.54 14.08 0.98
CA VAL A 611 -25.83 12.85 0.59
C VAL A 611 -25.73 12.80 -0.93
N VAL A 612 -24.52 12.58 -1.46
CA VAL A 612 -24.26 12.47 -2.89
C VAL A 612 -24.04 10.99 -3.22
N GLU A 613 -25.10 10.32 -3.70
CA GLU A 613 -25.15 8.85 -3.82
C GLU A 613 -24.02 8.25 -4.68
N GLU A 614 -23.66 8.93 -5.77
CA GLU A 614 -22.64 8.49 -6.72
C GLU A 614 -21.22 8.91 -6.33
N ALA A 615 -21.06 9.75 -5.31
CA ALA A 615 -19.76 10.24 -4.90
C ALA A 615 -19.02 9.22 -4.00
N GLY A 616 -17.72 9.10 -4.25
CA GLY A 616 -16.73 8.55 -3.34
C GLY A 616 -16.07 9.63 -2.48
N HIS A 617 -15.34 9.20 -1.44
CA HIS A 617 -14.68 10.09 -0.47
C HIS A 617 -13.89 11.23 -1.14
N GLU A 618 -12.95 10.89 -2.03
CA GLU A 618 -12.11 11.88 -2.72
C GLU A 618 -12.84 12.58 -3.88
N SER A 619 -13.87 11.96 -4.49
CA SER A 619 -14.50 12.53 -5.67
C SER A 619 -15.27 13.81 -5.35
N LEU A 620 -15.75 13.97 -4.12
CA LEU A 620 -16.39 15.21 -3.64
C LEU A 620 -15.54 16.47 -3.82
N VAL A 621 -14.21 16.35 -3.92
CA VAL A 621 -13.31 17.48 -4.15
C VAL A 621 -12.52 17.37 -5.45
N LEU A 622 -12.32 16.16 -5.98
CA LEU A 622 -11.52 15.93 -7.19
C LEU A 622 -12.34 15.87 -8.49
N ASP A 623 -13.65 15.63 -8.40
CA ASP A 623 -14.56 15.56 -9.56
C ASP A 623 -15.45 16.81 -9.61
N GLU A 624 -15.61 17.40 -10.79
CA GLU A 624 -16.32 18.67 -10.97
C GLU A 624 -17.81 18.56 -10.61
N ALA A 625 -18.48 17.48 -11.03
CA ALA A 625 -19.91 17.30 -10.81
C ALA A 625 -20.20 17.09 -9.32
N HIS A 626 -19.41 16.27 -8.64
CA HIS A 626 -19.55 16.08 -7.19
C HIS A 626 -19.17 17.33 -6.40
N ALA A 627 -18.11 18.05 -6.80
CA ALA A 627 -17.70 19.30 -6.17
C ALA A 627 -18.79 20.38 -6.24
N ALA A 628 -19.66 20.37 -7.25
CA ALA A 628 -20.79 21.29 -7.32
C ALA A 628 -21.78 21.15 -6.14
N HIS A 629 -21.89 19.95 -5.53
CA HIS A 629 -22.68 19.77 -4.31
C HIS A 629 -22.03 20.48 -3.12
N VAL A 630 -20.70 20.39 -3.01
CA VAL A 630 -19.93 21.10 -2.00
C VAL A 630 -20.06 22.61 -2.16
N VAL A 631 -19.97 23.13 -3.39
CA VAL A 631 -20.18 24.55 -3.71
C VAL A 631 -21.53 25.04 -3.19
N ARG A 632 -22.62 24.29 -3.44
CA ARG A 632 -23.97 24.67 -2.95
C ARG A 632 -24.05 24.71 -1.42
N ALA A 633 -23.39 23.78 -0.73
CA ALA A 633 -23.35 23.76 0.73
C ALA A 633 -22.55 24.94 1.29
N VAL A 634 -21.42 25.28 0.66
CA VAL A 634 -20.59 26.45 1.03
C VAL A 634 -21.34 27.76 0.84
N GLU A 635 -21.97 27.95 -0.31
CA GLU A 635 -22.74 29.18 -0.57
C GLU A 635 -23.95 29.29 0.35
N TRP A 636 -24.62 28.18 0.66
CA TRP A 636 -25.70 28.17 1.64
C TRP A 636 -25.22 28.63 3.03
N ALA A 637 -24.10 28.07 3.52
CA ALA A 637 -23.55 28.41 4.83
C ALA A 637 -23.11 29.88 4.88
N ARG A 638 -22.44 30.36 3.83
CA ARG A 638 -22.02 31.75 3.68
C ARG A 638 -23.19 32.73 3.65
N MET A 639 -24.23 32.45 2.88
CA MET A 639 -25.41 33.31 2.82
C MET A 639 -26.14 33.38 4.17
N ARG A 640 -26.12 32.30 4.96
CA ARG A 640 -26.67 32.29 6.32
C ARG A 640 -25.78 33.07 7.29
N ALA A 641 -24.46 32.92 7.21
CA ALA A 641 -23.50 33.68 8.00
C ALA A 641 -23.65 35.20 7.78
N ALA A 642 -23.82 35.62 6.53
CA ALA A 642 -24.02 37.03 6.18
C ALA A 642 -25.32 37.61 6.77
N LYS A 643 -26.39 36.80 6.85
CA LYS A 643 -27.69 37.23 7.42
C LYS A 643 -27.64 37.40 8.94
N GLY A 644 -26.83 36.60 9.64
CA GLY A 644 -26.60 36.74 11.08
C GLY A 644 -25.71 37.93 11.46
N ALA A 645 -24.92 38.46 10.51
CA ALA A 645 -23.97 39.56 10.73
C ALA A 645 -24.54 40.97 10.47
N ALA A 646 -25.80 41.10 10.04
CA ALA A 646 -26.42 42.42 9.85
C ALA A 646 -26.74 43.06 11.23
N PRO A 647 -26.30 44.30 11.51
CA PRO A 647 -26.82 45.02 12.67
C PRO A 647 -28.32 45.20 12.46
N VAL A 648 -29.11 44.90 13.50
CA VAL A 648 -30.52 45.27 13.55
C VAL A 648 -30.58 46.80 13.42
N VAL A 649 -30.82 47.30 12.20
CA VAL A 649 -31.21 48.69 12.00
C VAL A 649 -32.61 48.80 12.56
N THR A 650 -32.70 49.25 13.82
CA THR A 650 -33.95 49.73 14.40
C THR A 650 -34.44 50.91 13.58
N LEU A 651 -35.31 50.65 12.61
CA LEU A 651 -36.10 51.69 11.97
C LEU A 651 -37.02 52.26 13.05
N LYS A 652 -36.76 53.51 13.47
CA LYS A 652 -37.68 54.31 14.30
C LYS A 652 -39.07 54.25 13.67
N ALA A 653 -40.07 53.87 14.48
CA ALA A 653 -41.47 53.91 14.11
C ALA A 653 -41.86 55.34 13.67
N GLY A 654 -42.17 55.50 12.39
CA GLY A 654 -42.84 56.69 11.88
C GLY A 654 -44.28 56.73 12.42
N LYS A 655 -44.65 57.86 13.03
CA LYS A 655 -46.00 58.11 13.53
C LYS A 655 -47.03 57.90 12.42
N ALA A 656 -48.05 57.08 12.71
CA ALA A 656 -49.22 56.91 11.86
C ALA A 656 -49.95 58.24 11.68
N LYS A 657 -50.34 58.54 10.43
CA LYS A 657 -51.28 59.61 10.09
C LYS A 657 -52.69 59.00 10.11
N PRO A 658 -53.70 59.62 10.75
CA PRO A 658 -55.04 59.05 10.78
C PRO A 658 -55.73 59.18 9.41
N ALA A 659 -56.63 58.23 9.14
CA ALA A 659 -57.43 58.13 7.93
C ALA A 659 -58.40 59.32 7.77
N PRO A 660 -58.78 59.70 6.53
CA PRO A 660 -59.88 60.62 6.30
C PRO A 660 -61.22 59.86 6.32
N ASP A 661 -62.16 60.34 7.12
CA ASP A 661 -63.56 59.94 7.08
C ASP A 661 -64.25 60.46 5.80
N SER A 662 -65.04 59.56 5.21
CA SER A 662 -66.23 59.75 4.37
C SER A 662 -66.30 60.90 3.34
N ALA A 663 -66.44 60.52 2.06
CA ALA A 663 -67.65 60.75 1.26
C ALA A 663 -67.68 59.77 0.07
#